data_AF-A0A024GCR7-F1
#
_entry.id   AF-A0A024GCR7-F1
#
_cell.length_a   1.000
_cell.length_b   1.000
_cell.length_c   1.000
_cell.angle_alpha   90.00
_cell.angle_beta   90.00
_cell.angle_gamma   90.00
#
_symmetry.space_group_name_H-M   'P 1'
#
loop_
_entity.id
_entity.type
_entity.pdbx_description
1 polymer ?
#
loop_
_entity_poly.entity_id
_entity_poly.type
_entity_poly.pdbx_seq_one_letter_code
_entity_poly.pdbx_strand_id
1 'polypeptide(L)'
;MYEYVDNDTPAFTENRLADPLVVTKLDQIGRKHVSRLLKWAHEQDMEMAAEATDQKQHPIKSNIKLLQESENFRLYEFLDERDDLFVMKGVLLHQNSNCDQVMSLISMSEEGELYEVMNDLFGTCFVDSRLLHSFHQDSIRHAREESSQGHSHIGALPNIILHWLAYKDSDDHHSIRDYVFMRYNRLFQPEHADDVTPSLYGVSVWQSLPLKTCKKIPRTSRMKRETFNNCGFVVEDCADLVNTTRITFFVTSPQHATNLNQHNKKWLIQTASAVRQLPNALINYRSVVHITVLFVVSIIVVYVDCLFAPSVHVFEEIEHGKKNNRLEYVCARLVSVVTTSWEAELEWDEIMAVSTKNSSNREHSPLSADASYDGSFADTVDSAYDEDDVRESTPCTYSIEYKKKNAWPDAPIPDNEEQRLRFLDDLSMKMIRRNQFDALLEMSRTSVTCPVAAIKNLDLDQLESIFKKSMSSGPSQFDSAFIEPLDCVDRLTDTPSEKKRGWESLGLDAIHKGQLAAVILAGGQGTRLGFDGPKGIFSIGLQSKKSLFQLFAERILALETLTDEKYGRTKASKIPLLIMTSALNHDHTVSYFRRYRFFGLEEEDVYFFSQGTLPCFTLDGKLILENTHILAKASDGNGGFYRALDESGKLALLQARGVEYLHVVSVDNALCKIADPVFIGYCISKDADCGNKVVWKTRSDEKVGIVAKSNSRFCVIEYSEMDNNISQLRDESGSLRFGAGNICNHFFTINFIVHRVLKEIKLDYHVAHKKIPMADDDGCTFTPDKNSGIKLEAFIFDTFPLSERMAVLAVPREQEFAPVKNQPGAERDSPNIAGAMLSCEAKNWLLNCSQEILTDKQSSEFETYLNEIDEFEISPLLSYNGEGLNETVHRLYDQFSIHGLGSRSLRLERE
;
A
#
# COMPACT_ATOMS: atom_id res chain seq x y z
N MET A 1 23.32 -6.09 29.61
CA MET A 1 23.15 -4.72 29.07
C MET A 1 24.33 -3.80 29.42
N TYR A 2 24.22 -2.80 30.31
CA TYR A 2 25.19 -1.68 30.37
C TYR A 2 26.68 -2.01 30.65
N GLU A 3 26.95 -3.11 31.35
CA GLU A 3 28.29 -3.56 31.75
C GLU A 3 28.93 -4.55 30.75
N TYR A 4 28.16 -5.04 29.75
CA TYR A 4 28.57 -6.11 28.82
C TYR A 4 28.64 -5.65 27.35
N VAL A 5 28.73 -4.34 27.13
CA VAL A 5 28.92 -3.72 25.82
C VAL A 5 30.14 -2.81 25.89
N ASP A 6 31.29 -3.41 25.63
CA ASP A 6 32.55 -2.71 25.34
C ASP A 6 32.58 -2.28 23.86
N ASN A 7 33.53 -1.41 23.50
CA ASN A 7 33.57 -0.74 22.19
C ASN A 7 34.13 -1.62 21.05
N ASP A 8 34.16 -1.07 19.83
CA ASP A 8 34.76 -1.66 18.61
C ASP A 8 34.16 -3.01 18.08
N THR A 9 32.87 -3.29 18.31
CA THR A 9 32.13 -4.34 17.55
C THR A 9 30.80 -3.85 16.95
N PRO A 10 30.32 -4.48 15.85
CA PRO A 10 28.99 -4.21 15.29
C PRO A 10 27.85 -4.48 16.28
N ALA A 11 26.71 -3.84 16.08
CA ALA A 11 25.56 -3.95 16.98
C ALA A 11 24.92 -5.36 16.93
N PHE A 12 24.36 -5.80 18.06
CA PHE A 12 23.49 -6.97 18.22
C PHE A 12 24.01 -8.29 17.60
N THR A 13 24.99 -8.91 18.26
CA THR A 13 25.25 -10.35 18.09
C THR A 13 24.28 -11.15 18.98
N GLU A 14 23.54 -12.08 18.39
CA GLU A 14 22.47 -12.85 19.08
C GLU A 14 22.98 -13.59 20.32
N ASN A 15 24.21 -14.12 20.26
CA ASN A 15 24.90 -14.81 21.36
C ASN A 15 25.11 -13.96 22.64
N ARG A 16 24.78 -12.66 22.63
CA ARG A 16 24.76 -11.80 23.85
C ARG A 16 23.35 -11.41 24.33
N LEU A 17 22.30 -11.73 23.58
CA LEU A 17 20.92 -11.56 24.02
C LEU A 17 20.39 -12.82 24.73
N ALA A 18 20.82 -14.01 24.29
CA ALA A 18 20.46 -15.30 24.89
C ALA A 18 21.04 -15.55 26.32
N ASP A 19 21.77 -14.60 26.90
CA ASP A 19 22.34 -14.68 28.25
C ASP A 19 21.21 -14.69 29.32
N PRO A 20 21.08 -15.74 30.16
CA PRO A 20 20.06 -15.83 31.21
C PRO A 20 20.06 -14.64 32.20
N LEU A 21 21.22 -14.01 32.46
CA LEU A 21 21.33 -12.82 33.31
C LEU A 21 20.73 -11.58 32.64
N VAL A 22 20.78 -11.50 31.30
CA VAL A 22 20.10 -10.46 30.52
C VAL A 22 18.59 -10.70 30.56
N VAL A 23 18.14 -11.93 30.28
CA VAL A 23 16.72 -12.31 30.30
C VAL A 23 16.07 -12.04 31.67
N THR A 24 16.69 -12.49 32.76
CA THR A 24 16.20 -12.22 34.14
C THR A 24 16.13 -10.71 34.44
N LYS A 25 17.09 -9.91 33.96
CA LYS A 25 17.07 -8.46 34.16
C LYS A 25 15.97 -7.77 33.35
N LEU A 26 15.62 -8.28 32.17
CA LEU A 26 14.47 -7.81 31.38
C LEU A 26 13.13 -8.21 32.04
N ASP A 27 13.01 -9.43 32.56
CA ASP A 27 11.83 -9.90 33.31
C ASP A 27 11.62 -9.10 34.62
N GLN A 28 12.70 -8.71 35.31
CA GLN A 28 12.63 -7.77 36.45
C GLN A 28 12.15 -6.37 36.04
N ILE A 29 12.64 -5.82 34.93
CA ILE A 29 12.19 -4.52 34.40
C ILE A 29 10.70 -4.59 34.02
N GLY A 30 10.31 -5.60 33.24
CA GLY A 30 8.91 -5.83 32.84
C GLY A 30 7.95 -5.87 34.02
N ARG A 31 8.23 -6.69 35.04
CA ARG A 31 7.43 -6.76 36.28
C ARG A 31 7.27 -5.40 36.96
N LYS A 32 8.35 -4.61 37.10
CA LYS A 32 8.31 -3.28 37.73
C LYS A 32 7.30 -2.35 37.02
N HIS A 33 7.28 -2.38 35.70
CA HIS A 33 6.41 -1.52 34.90
C HIS A 33 4.97 -2.05 34.82
N VAL A 34 4.73 -3.36 34.83
CA VAL A 34 3.38 -3.94 34.96
C VAL A 34 2.66 -3.41 36.21
N SER A 35 3.34 -3.41 37.37
CA SER A 35 2.78 -2.87 38.61
C SER A 35 2.50 -1.36 38.57
N ARG A 36 3.12 -0.60 37.65
CA ARG A 36 2.79 0.82 37.42
C ARG A 36 1.52 0.97 36.58
N LEU A 37 1.42 0.25 35.46
CA LEU A 37 0.28 0.34 34.55
C LEU A 37 -1.03 -0.12 35.23
N LEU A 38 -1.00 -1.24 35.98
CA LEU A 38 -2.16 -1.72 36.75
C LEU A 38 -2.61 -0.70 37.80
N LYS A 39 -1.66 -0.06 38.51
CA LYS A 39 -1.96 0.98 39.48
C LYS A 39 -2.67 2.18 38.82
N TRP A 40 -2.16 2.67 37.68
CA TRP A 40 -2.81 3.74 36.91
C TRP A 40 -4.15 3.34 36.26
N ALA A 41 -4.39 2.04 36.06
CA ALA A 41 -5.70 1.53 35.64
C ALA A 41 -6.71 1.70 36.78
N HIS A 42 -6.44 1.07 37.94
CA HIS A 42 -7.38 0.92 39.06
C HIS A 42 -7.52 2.15 39.98
N GLU A 43 -6.54 3.07 40.07
CA GLU A 43 -6.65 4.25 40.94
C GLU A 43 -7.90 5.11 40.62
N GLN A 44 -8.29 5.14 39.34
CA GLN A 44 -9.52 5.79 38.89
C GLN A 44 -10.80 5.15 39.45
N ASP A 45 -10.82 3.82 39.57
CA ASP A 45 -12.04 3.09 39.92
C ASP A 45 -12.38 3.26 41.42
N MET A 46 -11.35 3.44 42.26
CA MET A 46 -11.52 3.83 43.66
C MET A 46 -11.93 5.30 43.82
N GLU A 47 -11.40 6.23 43.01
CA GLU A 47 -11.82 7.64 43.07
C GLU A 47 -13.28 7.82 42.63
N MET A 48 -13.72 7.20 41.53
CA MET A 48 -15.13 7.26 41.09
C MET A 48 -16.10 6.62 42.10
N ALA A 49 -15.70 5.52 42.75
CA ALA A 49 -16.50 4.89 43.80
C ALA A 49 -16.62 5.77 45.06
N ALA A 50 -15.56 6.53 45.40
CA ALA A 50 -15.58 7.48 46.50
C ALA A 50 -16.46 8.71 46.22
N GLU A 51 -16.43 9.26 45.00
CA GLU A 51 -17.35 10.34 44.59
C GLU A 51 -18.83 9.89 44.58
N ALA A 52 -19.10 8.61 44.30
CA ALA A 52 -20.45 8.04 44.36
C ALA A 52 -20.96 7.76 45.79
N THR A 53 -20.13 7.85 46.83
CA THR A 53 -20.47 7.47 48.21
C THR A 53 -20.25 8.61 49.22
N ASP A 54 -20.99 9.72 49.05
CA ASP A 54 -20.86 10.95 49.85
C ASP A 54 -20.92 10.73 51.39
N GLN A 55 -19.74 10.72 52.01
CA GLN A 55 -19.54 11.14 53.40
C GLN A 55 -18.30 12.04 53.55
N LYS A 56 -18.57 13.32 53.75
CA LYS A 56 -17.65 14.40 54.17
C LYS A 56 -16.47 13.99 55.07
N GLN A 57 -15.26 13.95 54.51
CA GLN A 57 -14.08 14.62 55.09
C GLN A 57 -12.92 14.74 54.09
N HIS A 58 -12.48 15.98 53.85
CA HIS A 58 -11.41 16.39 52.92
C HIS A 58 -11.62 15.99 51.44
N PRO A 59 -11.79 16.95 50.51
CA PRO A 59 -11.69 16.65 49.09
C PRO A 59 -10.24 16.31 48.75
N ILE A 60 -9.98 15.03 48.46
CA ILE A 60 -8.76 14.63 47.77
C ILE A 60 -8.80 15.31 46.40
N LYS A 61 -7.79 16.11 46.07
CA LYS A 61 -7.63 16.61 44.70
C LYS A 61 -7.17 15.45 43.83
N SER A 62 -8.05 14.91 43.02
CA SER A 62 -7.66 14.02 41.94
C SER A 62 -6.71 14.78 40.99
N ASN A 63 -5.52 14.22 40.76
CA ASN A 63 -4.55 14.74 39.78
C ASN A 63 -4.92 14.31 38.34
N ILE A 64 -6.05 13.59 38.17
CA ILE A 64 -6.56 13.07 36.90
C ILE A 64 -7.64 14.00 36.35
N LYS A 65 -7.50 14.37 35.08
CA LYS A 65 -8.44 15.22 34.35
C LYS A 65 -8.96 14.51 33.09
N LEU A 66 -10.29 14.38 33.01
CA LEU A 66 -10.98 13.97 31.79
C LEU A 66 -10.79 15.03 30.68
N LEU A 67 -10.47 14.58 29.46
CA LEU A 67 -10.32 15.40 28.26
C LEU A 67 -11.44 15.16 27.24
N GLN A 68 -11.88 13.91 27.09
CA GLN A 68 -12.92 13.51 26.15
C GLN A 68 -13.70 12.32 26.73
N GLU A 69 -15.02 12.34 26.55
CA GLU A 69 -15.90 11.21 26.83
C GLU A 69 -16.84 10.98 25.64
N SER A 70 -17.18 9.72 25.43
CA SER A 70 -18.10 9.19 24.43
C SER A 70 -18.59 7.82 24.90
N GLU A 71 -19.68 7.33 24.32
CA GLU A 71 -20.44 6.15 24.80
C GLU A 71 -19.58 4.95 25.21
N ASN A 72 -18.52 4.64 24.44
CA ASN A 72 -17.60 3.54 24.71
C ASN A 72 -16.12 3.95 24.88
N PHE A 73 -15.76 5.24 24.83
CA PHE A 73 -14.37 5.68 24.91
C PHE A 73 -14.20 6.95 25.76
N ARG A 74 -13.13 6.98 26.58
CA ARG A 74 -12.74 8.10 27.43
C ARG A 74 -11.24 8.38 27.33
N LEU A 75 -10.84 9.65 27.42
CA LEU A 75 -9.45 10.10 27.40
C LEU A 75 -9.15 10.98 28.62
N TYR A 76 -8.04 10.71 29.30
CA TYR A 76 -7.60 11.44 30.50
C TYR A 76 -6.14 11.91 30.40
N GLU A 77 -5.82 13.00 31.08
CA GLU A 77 -4.47 13.45 31.37
C GLU A 77 -4.20 13.49 32.88
N PHE A 78 -2.99 13.12 33.30
CA PHE A 78 -2.52 13.29 34.68
C PHE A 78 -0.99 13.41 34.77
N LEU A 79 -0.48 13.74 35.97
CA LEU A 79 0.94 13.78 36.29
C LEU A 79 1.27 12.66 37.29
N ASP A 80 2.27 11.82 36.99
CA ASP A 80 2.89 10.95 37.99
C ASP A 80 4.15 11.63 38.55
N GLU A 81 3.93 12.35 39.66
CA GLU A 81 4.96 13.08 40.42
C GLU A 81 6.11 12.19 40.92
N ARG A 82 5.97 10.85 40.90
CA ARG A 82 7.01 9.91 41.35
C ARG A 82 8.06 9.62 40.29
N ASP A 83 7.67 9.69 39.02
CA ASP A 83 8.52 9.35 37.86
C ASP A 83 8.77 10.57 36.95
N ASP A 84 8.22 11.75 37.29
CA ASP A 84 8.21 12.99 36.48
C ASP A 84 7.63 12.75 35.07
N LEU A 85 6.46 12.11 35.01
CA LEU A 85 5.78 11.79 33.75
C LEU A 85 4.44 12.50 33.64
N PHE A 86 4.25 13.19 32.52
CA PHE A 86 2.92 13.52 32.02
C PHE A 86 2.35 12.30 31.32
N VAL A 87 1.18 11.84 31.75
CA VAL A 87 0.54 10.59 31.29
C VAL A 87 -0.77 10.90 30.58
N MET A 88 -0.94 10.29 29.40
CA MET A 88 -2.20 10.26 28.66
C MET A 88 -2.78 8.84 28.72
N LYS A 89 -4.02 8.71 29.20
CA LYS A 89 -4.74 7.43 29.38
C LYS A 89 -5.97 7.41 28.47
N GLY A 90 -5.93 6.61 27.41
CA GLY A 90 -7.10 6.31 26.59
C GLY A 90 -7.76 5.02 27.07
N VAL A 91 -9.07 5.02 27.29
CA VAL A 91 -9.85 3.85 27.77
C VAL A 91 -10.96 3.55 26.78
N LEU A 92 -10.97 2.34 26.23
CA LEU A 92 -12.04 1.80 25.38
C LEU A 92 -12.79 0.70 26.15
N LEU A 93 -14.12 0.67 26.03
CA LEU A 93 -14.95 -0.48 26.38
C LEU A 93 -15.38 -1.17 25.08
N HIS A 94 -14.91 -2.39 24.83
CA HIS A 94 -15.19 -3.13 23.61
C HIS A 94 -16.07 -4.35 23.89
N GLN A 95 -17.20 -4.44 23.18
CA GLN A 95 -18.12 -5.59 23.24
C GLN A 95 -17.76 -6.63 22.18
N ASN A 96 -18.00 -7.90 22.49
CA ASN A 96 -17.71 -9.09 21.68
C ASN A 96 -16.20 -9.40 21.55
N SER A 97 -15.42 -9.10 22.60
CA SER A 97 -14.04 -9.52 22.80
C SER A 97 -13.87 -10.25 24.14
N ASN A 98 -12.70 -10.85 24.34
CA ASN A 98 -12.18 -11.20 25.66
C ASN A 98 -10.71 -10.79 25.77
N CYS A 99 -10.15 -10.85 26.98
CA CYS A 99 -8.78 -10.43 27.28
C CYS A 99 -7.74 -11.23 26.48
N ASP A 100 -7.91 -12.55 26.32
CA ASP A 100 -7.02 -13.40 25.53
C ASP A 100 -6.89 -12.96 24.07
N GLN A 101 -8.01 -12.67 23.40
CA GLN A 101 -8.01 -12.24 21.99
C GLN A 101 -7.34 -10.88 21.81
N VAL A 102 -7.59 -9.94 22.73
CA VAL A 102 -6.95 -8.63 22.73
C VAL A 102 -5.46 -8.74 23.00
N MET A 103 -5.06 -9.56 23.98
CA MET A 103 -3.65 -9.81 24.29
C MET A 103 -2.93 -10.56 23.18
N SER A 104 -3.59 -11.47 22.46
CA SER A 104 -3.05 -12.16 21.28
C SER A 104 -2.77 -11.16 20.14
N LEU A 105 -3.74 -10.29 19.81
CA LEU A 105 -3.55 -9.22 18.82
C LEU A 105 -2.39 -8.28 19.19
N ILE A 106 -2.36 -7.82 20.46
CA ILE A 106 -1.30 -6.92 20.96
C ILE A 106 0.04 -7.68 21.17
N SER A 107 0.03 -9.02 21.13
CA SER A 107 1.24 -9.84 21.24
C SER A 107 2.16 -9.72 20.03
N MET A 108 1.61 -9.46 18.83
CA MET A 108 2.35 -9.19 17.58
C MET A 108 3.69 -9.94 17.54
N SER A 109 3.59 -11.27 17.58
CA SER A 109 4.72 -12.15 17.94
C SER A 109 5.58 -12.46 16.72
N GLU A 110 5.01 -12.36 15.52
CA GLU A 110 5.69 -12.53 14.24
C GLU A 110 5.88 -11.19 13.52
N GLU A 111 6.92 -11.08 12.67
CA GLU A 111 7.22 -9.84 11.93
C GLU A 111 6.12 -9.46 10.92
N GLY A 112 5.36 -10.45 10.42
CA GLY A 112 4.20 -10.22 9.54
C GLY A 112 3.01 -9.57 10.26
N GLU A 113 2.61 -10.10 11.42
CA GLU A 113 1.55 -9.51 12.26
C GLU A 113 1.89 -8.06 12.66
N LEU A 114 3.16 -7.83 12.99
CA LEU A 114 3.66 -6.61 13.61
C LEU A 114 3.37 -5.34 12.79
N TYR A 115 3.67 -5.36 11.49
CA TYR A 115 3.41 -4.21 10.62
C TYR A 115 1.90 -3.96 10.47
N GLU A 116 1.11 -5.02 10.31
CA GLU A 116 -0.32 -4.91 10.04
C GLU A 116 -1.09 -4.38 11.26
N VAL A 117 -0.81 -4.89 12.45
CA VAL A 117 -1.48 -4.43 13.68
C VAL A 117 -1.03 -3.02 14.08
N MET A 118 0.24 -2.65 13.85
CA MET A 118 0.72 -1.27 14.05
C MET A 118 0.08 -0.29 13.05
N ASN A 119 -0.05 -0.69 11.78
CA ASN A 119 -0.76 0.08 10.76
C ASN A 119 -2.23 0.29 11.13
N ASP A 120 -2.94 -0.77 11.54
CA ASP A 120 -4.37 -0.69 11.84
C ASP A 120 -4.66 0.12 13.12
N LEU A 121 -3.76 0.07 14.11
CA LEU A 121 -3.87 0.89 15.32
C LEU A 121 -3.64 2.38 15.06
N PHE A 122 -2.57 2.72 14.32
CA PHE A 122 -2.06 4.09 14.25
C PHE A 122 -2.28 4.79 12.90
N GLY A 123 -2.73 4.06 11.87
CA GLY A 123 -3.12 4.59 10.57
C GLY A 123 -2.06 5.47 9.93
N THR A 124 -2.45 6.66 9.49
CA THR A 124 -1.56 7.64 8.83
C THR A 124 -0.43 8.19 9.72
N CYS A 125 -0.44 7.90 11.03
CA CYS A 125 0.66 8.24 11.94
C CYS A 125 1.75 7.14 11.98
N PHE A 126 1.47 5.94 11.50
CA PHE A 126 2.46 4.88 11.35
C PHE A 126 3.42 5.18 10.17
N VAL A 127 4.67 4.69 10.25
CA VAL A 127 5.67 4.84 9.17
C VAL A 127 6.35 3.51 8.84
N ASP A 128 6.93 2.84 9.84
CA ASP A 128 7.62 1.54 9.70
C ASP A 128 7.75 0.90 11.09
N SER A 129 7.89 -0.41 11.18
CA SER A 129 8.18 -1.14 12.41
C SER A 129 8.97 -2.42 12.13
N ARG A 130 9.87 -2.79 13.05
CA ARG A 130 10.66 -4.03 12.91
C ARG A 130 10.81 -4.76 14.24
N LEU A 131 10.67 -6.08 14.15
CA LEU A 131 11.09 -7.00 15.21
C LEU A 131 12.62 -6.98 15.28
N LEU A 132 13.20 -6.63 16.42
CA LEU A 132 14.65 -6.62 16.59
C LEU A 132 15.16 -7.93 17.21
N HIS A 133 14.37 -8.51 18.11
CA HIS A 133 14.62 -9.81 18.73
C HIS A 133 13.35 -10.29 19.47
N SER A 134 13.15 -11.59 19.59
CA SER A 134 12.13 -12.20 20.45
C SER A 134 12.81 -13.19 21.40
N PHE A 135 12.48 -13.16 22.69
CA PHE A 135 13.08 -14.05 23.67
C PHE A 135 12.18 -15.28 23.88
N HIS A 136 12.67 -16.46 23.50
CA HIS A 136 11.94 -17.73 23.64
C HIS A 136 11.56 -18.04 25.09
N GLN A 137 10.40 -18.67 25.28
CA GLN A 137 9.86 -18.95 26.62
C GLN A 137 10.77 -19.84 27.46
N ASP A 138 11.51 -20.76 26.86
CA ASP A 138 12.42 -21.67 27.56
C ASP A 138 13.68 -20.98 28.07
N SER A 139 14.19 -19.97 27.37
CA SER A 139 15.22 -19.07 27.90
C SER A 139 14.72 -18.32 29.14
N ILE A 140 13.43 -17.99 29.19
CA ILE A 140 12.78 -17.34 30.35
C ILE A 140 12.49 -18.36 31.47
N ARG A 141 12.23 -19.64 31.17
CA ARG A 141 12.13 -20.74 32.14
C ARG A 141 13.47 -20.95 32.85
N HIS A 142 14.54 -21.26 32.11
CA HIS A 142 15.86 -21.53 32.68
C HIS A 142 16.42 -20.34 33.47
N ALA A 143 16.27 -19.10 32.96
CA ALA A 143 16.68 -17.90 33.69
C ALA A 143 15.93 -17.71 35.03
N ARG A 144 14.69 -18.21 35.16
CA ARG A 144 13.94 -18.24 36.42
C ARG A 144 14.35 -19.41 37.33
N GLU A 145 14.67 -20.57 36.77
CA GLU A 145 15.17 -21.74 37.51
C GLU A 145 16.52 -21.45 38.18
N GLU A 146 17.46 -20.82 37.47
CA GLU A 146 18.77 -20.43 38.03
C GLU A 146 18.67 -19.32 39.08
N SER A 147 17.63 -18.47 39.03
CA SER A 147 17.48 -17.30 39.91
C SER A 147 16.58 -17.53 41.13
N SER A 148 15.90 -18.67 41.22
CA SER A 148 14.86 -18.92 42.24
C SER A 148 15.16 -20.13 43.14
N GLN A 149 15.52 -19.89 44.40
CA GLN A 149 15.48 -20.95 45.42
C GLN A 149 14.02 -21.31 45.80
N GLY A 150 13.41 -22.22 45.04
CA GLY A 150 12.38 -23.12 45.57
C GLY A 150 10.92 -22.65 45.62
N HIS A 151 10.48 -21.70 44.80
CA HIS A 151 9.06 -21.32 44.69
C HIS A 151 8.52 -21.41 43.25
N SER A 152 7.55 -22.30 43.06
CA SER A 152 6.86 -22.55 41.79
C SER A 152 5.70 -21.58 41.58
N HIS A 153 5.95 -20.44 40.92
CA HIS A 153 4.88 -19.55 40.48
C HIS A 153 4.17 -20.11 39.24
N ILE A 154 3.01 -20.72 39.43
CA ILE A 154 2.17 -21.29 38.38
C ILE A 154 1.43 -20.14 37.69
N GLY A 155 1.88 -19.74 36.50
CA GLY A 155 1.20 -18.73 35.69
C GLY A 155 1.90 -18.51 34.35
N ALA A 156 1.19 -17.92 33.40
CA ALA A 156 1.71 -17.70 32.05
C ALA A 156 3.07 -16.98 32.06
N LEU A 157 4.00 -17.51 31.28
CA LEU A 157 5.31 -16.91 31.05
C LEU A 157 5.14 -15.60 30.26
N PRO A 158 5.93 -14.56 30.55
CA PRO A 158 5.89 -13.34 29.77
C PRO A 158 6.49 -13.58 28.39
N ASN A 159 5.92 -12.96 27.37
CA ASN A 159 6.58 -12.80 26.08
C ASN A 159 7.37 -11.48 26.12
N ILE A 160 8.68 -11.55 25.85
CA ILE A 160 9.58 -10.38 25.85
C ILE A 160 10.12 -10.20 24.43
N ILE A 161 9.94 -9.00 23.88
CA ILE A 161 10.31 -8.64 22.51
C ILE A 161 11.11 -7.33 22.52
N LEU A 162 12.18 -7.24 21.73
CA LEU A 162 12.81 -5.98 21.37
C LEU A 162 12.25 -5.49 20.04
N HIS A 163 11.86 -4.22 20.00
CA HIS A 163 11.07 -3.65 18.92
C HIS A 163 11.59 -2.27 18.51
N TRP A 164 11.49 -1.96 17.21
CA TRP A 164 11.70 -0.62 16.66
C TRP A 164 10.43 -0.12 15.96
N LEU A 165 10.10 1.15 16.18
CA LEU A 165 8.91 1.81 15.62
C LEU A 165 9.27 3.22 15.11
N ALA A 166 8.96 3.49 13.85
CA ALA A 166 8.94 4.82 13.27
C ALA A 166 7.50 5.35 13.18
N TYR A 167 7.30 6.58 13.63
CA TYR A 167 6.00 7.16 13.89
C TYR A 167 6.00 8.66 13.52
N LYS A 168 5.03 9.13 12.74
CA LYS A 168 4.91 10.54 12.41
C LYS A 168 4.63 11.37 13.66
N ASP A 169 5.12 12.60 13.66
CA ASP A 169 4.70 13.56 14.66
C ASP A 169 3.31 14.14 14.34
N SER A 170 2.74 14.97 15.21
CA SER A 170 1.39 15.55 15.00
C SER A 170 1.29 16.61 13.88
N ASP A 171 2.35 16.73 13.08
CA ASP A 171 2.58 17.66 11.97
C ASP A 171 3.69 17.07 11.06
N ASP A 172 3.46 17.01 9.74
CA ASP A 172 4.38 16.46 8.73
C ASP A 172 5.69 17.27 8.56
N HIS A 173 5.77 18.50 9.10
CA HIS A 173 6.99 19.29 9.09
C HIS A 173 7.99 18.92 10.19
N HIS A 174 7.54 18.22 11.24
CA HIS A 174 8.38 17.76 12.34
C HIS A 174 9.17 16.49 12.00
N SER A 175 10.18 16.16 12.82
CA SER A 175 10.95 14.93 12.63
C SER A 175 10.13 13.70 13.03
N ILE A 176 10.18 12.65 12.21
CA ILE A 176 9.60 11.33 12.50
C ILE A 176 10.16 10.85 13.84
N ARG A 177 9.27 10.56 14.79
CA ARG A 177 9.62 10.01 16.08
C ARG A 177 10.00 8.55 15.91
N ASP A 178 11.13 8.16 16.48
CA ASP A 178 11.80 6.90 16.23
C ASP A 178 12.11 6.26 17.59
N TYR A 179 11.50 5.11 17.88
CA TYR A 179 11.53 4.45 19.19
C TYR A 179 12.21 3.10 19.09
N VAL A 180 13.11 2.80 20.03
CA VAL A 180 13.52 1.41 20.33
C VAL A 180 13.06 1.08 21.73
N PHE A 181 12.36 -0.04 21.89
CA PHE A 181 11.78 -0.43 23.18
C PHE A 181 11.68 -1.94 23.38
N MET A 182 11.64 -2.34 24.64
CA MET A 182 11.20 -3.66 25.06
C MET A 182 9.67 -3.62 25.16
N ARG A 183 9.02 -4.61 24.54
CA ARG A 183 7.62 -4.95 24.75
C ARG A 183 7.58 -6.20 25.65
N TYR A 184 6.92 -6.10 26.79
CA TYR A 184 6.78 -7.20 27.77
C TYR A 184 5.30 -7.48 27.96
N ASN A 185 4.84 -8.61 27.46
CA ASN A 185 3.43 -9.03 27.48
C ASN A 185 3.25 -10.11 28.55
N ARG A 186 2.25 -9.97 29.43
CA ARG A 186 1.88 -11.01 30.39
C ARG A 186 0.38 -11.05 30.66
N LEU A 187 -0.17 -12.26 30.71
CA LEU A 187 -1.54 -12.56 31.13
C LEU A 187 -1.55 -12.99 32.60
N PHE A 188 -2.63 -12.67 33.31
CA PHE A 188 -2.85 -12.96 34.72
C PHE A 188 -4.23 -13.59 34.92
N GLN A 189 -4.27 -14.77 35.52
CA GLN A 189 -5.49 -15.49 35.89
C GLN A 189 -5.72 -15.34 37.41
N PRO A 190 -6.97 -15.24 37.89
CA PRO A 190 -7.27 -15.22 39.32
C PRO A 190 -6.99 -16.60 39.94
N GLU A 191 -6.18 -16.65 41.00
CA GLU A 191 -5.77 -17.92 41.63
C GLU A 191 -6.84 -18.50 42.56
N HIS A 192 -7.68 -17.66 43.20
CA HIS A 192 -8.73 -18.06 44.15
C HIS A 192 -10.06 -17.33 43.91
N ALA A 193 -11.17 -17.94 44.36
CA ALA A 193 -12.54 -17.48 44.08
C ALA A 193 -13.09 -16.41 45.06
N ASP A 194 -12.37 -16.11 46.14
CA ASP A 194 -12.78 -15.15 47.18
C ASP A 194 -12.10 -13.77 47.06
N ASP A 195 -11.26 -13.56 46.04
CA ASP A 195 -10.54 -12.29 45.83
C ASP A 195 -11.38 -11.24 45.10
N VAL A 196 -11.24 -9.97 45.51
CA VAL A 196 -12.14 -8.85 45.11
C VAL A 196 -11.81 -8.27 43.72
N THR A 197 -11.01 -8.98 42.91
CA THR A 197 -10.69 -8.62 41.51
C THR A 197 -11.09 -9.76 40.55
N PRO A 198 -12.37 -9.83 40.13
CA PRO A 198 -12.95 -11.04 39.54
C PRO A 198 -12.90 -11.07 38.00
N SER A 199 -11.73 -10.93 37.37
CA SER A 199 -11.59 -11.17 35.92
C SER A 199 -10.18 -11.54 35.44
N LEU A 200 -10.14 -12.08 34.22
CA LEU A 200 -8.91 -12.29 33.45
C LEU A 200 -8.36 -10.94 32.99
N TYR A 201 -7.08 -10.67 33.26
CA TYR A 201 -6.44 -9.42 32.84
C TYR A 201 -5.05 -9.63 32.25
N GLY A 202 -4.64 -8.71 31.39
CA GLY A 202 -3.40 -8.78 30.62
C GLY A 202 -2.74 -7.42 30.50
N VAL A 203 -1.40 -7.41 30.42
CA VAL A 203 -0.61 -6.18 30.37
C VAL A 203 0.48 -6.31 29.32
N SER A 204 0.57 -5.31 28.43
CA SER A 204 1.64 -5.15 27.44
C SER A 204 2.42 -3.88 27.77
N VAL A 205 3.52 -4.01 28.51
CA VAL A 205 4.42 -2.90 28.84
C VAL A 205 5.25 -2.53 27.63
N TRP A 206 5.30 -1.25 27.28
CA TRP A 206 6.19 -0.66 26.29
C TRP A 206 7.19 0.25 27.01
N GLN A 207 8.46 -0.17 27.10
CA GLN A 207 9.51 0.56 27.82
C GLN A 207 10.78 0.65 26.97
N SER A 208 11.21 1.87 26.64
CA SER A 208 12.50 2.09 26.02
C SER A 208 13.62 1.68 26.96
N LEU A 209 14.45 0.75 26.49
CA LEU A 209 15.72 0.44 27.14
C LEU A 209 16.73 1.51 26.71
N PRO A 210 17.49 2.11 27.63
CA PRO A 210 18.56 3.00 27.23
C PRO A 210 19.67 2.20 26.51
N LEU A 211 20.16 2.71 25.39
CA LEU A 211 21.14 2.03 24.52
C LEU A 211 22.24 3.01 24.12
N LYS A 212 23.50 2.72 24.47
CA LYS A 212 24.66 3.59 24.17
C LYS A 212 24.89 3.83 22.67
N THR A 213 24.64 2.82 21.83
CA THR A 213 25.17 2.76 20.45
C THR A 213 24.16 2.23 19.42
N CYS A 214 22.88 2.52 19.57
CA CYS A 214 21.88 2.25 18.53
C CYS A 214 21.94 3.35 17.45
N LYS A 215 22.42 3.04 16.25
CA LYS A 215 22.33 3.94 15.09
C LYS A 215 20.88 4.06 14.63
N LYS A 216 20.50 5.21 14.04
CA LYS A 216 19.18 5.37 13.41
C LYS A 216 19.04 4.42 12.22
N ILE A 217 17.86 3.81 12.10
CA ILE A 217 17.47 2.90 11.03
C ILE A 217 16.31 3.58 10.30
N PRO A 218 16.32 3.77 8.97
CA PRO A 218 17.44 3.83 8.04
C PRO A 218 17.98 5.29 7.90
N ARG A 219 18.70 5.59 6.80
CA ARG A 219 19.52 6.81 6.60
C ARG A 219 18.73 8.08 6.18
N THR A 220 17.62 8.43 6.81
CA THR A 220 16.94 9.73 6.55
C THR A 220 17.38 10.81 7.54
N SER A 221 17.47 12.06 7.06
CA SER A 221 17.93 13.21 7.87
C SER A 221 16.85 13.81 8.80
N ARG A 222 15.64 13.23 8.83
CA ARG A 222 14.45 13.75 9.55
C ARG A 222 13.88 12.79 10.61
N MET A 223 14.66 11.86 11.15
CA MET A 223 14.24 11.02 12.28
C MET A 223 14.81 11.53 13.61
N LYS A 224 14.00 11.53 14.68
CA LYS A 224 14.39 11.90 16.06
C LYS A 224 14.14 10.70 16.99
N ARG A 225 15.19 10.27 17.69
CA ARG A 225 15.11 9.20 18.69
C ARG A 225 14.34 9.69 19.92
N GLU A 226 13.28 8.99 20.29
CA GLU A 226 12.43 9.26 21.46
C GLU A 226 12.42 8.03 22.39
N THR A 227 11.82 8.16 23.58
CA THR A 227 11.76 7.09 24.58
C THR A 227 10.34 6.89 25.12
N PHE A 228 9.86 5.64 25.11
CA PHE A 228 8.66 5.25 25.86
C PHE A 228 9.03 4.97 27.31
N ASN A 229 8.28 5.53 28.27
CA ASN A 229 8.49 5.31 29.70
C ASN A 229 7.15 4.96 30.36
N ASN A 230 7.02 3.79 31.00
CA ASN A 230 5.73 3.31 31.52
C ASN A 230 4.59 3.41 30.47
N CYS A 231 4.82 3.07 29.20
CA CYS A 231 3.78 3.11 28.16
C CYS A 231 3.18 1.71 27.94
N GLY A 232 2.13 1.61 27.12
CA GLY A 232 1.56 0.34 26.69
C GLY A 232 0.14 0.08 27.22
N PHE A 233 -0.30 -1.17 27.16
CA PHE A 233 -1.72 -1.55 27.35
C PHE A 233 -1.99 -2.30 28.66
N VAL A 234 -3.17 -2.06 29.22
CA VAL A 234 -3.82 -2.91 30.23
C VAL A 234 -5.18 -3.34 29.68
N VAL A 235 -5.49 -4.62 29.81
CA VAL A 235 -6.65 -5.30 29.24
C VAL A 235 -7.34 -6.04 30.38
N GLU A 236 -8.63 -5.79 30.61
CA GLU A 236 -9.40 -6.32 31.73
C GLU A 236 -10.75 -6.80 31.21
N ASP A 237 -11.13 -8.06 31.40
CA ASP A 237 -12.52 -8.46 31.13
C ASP A 237 -13.47 -7.89 32.20
N CYS A 238 -14.64 -7.42 31.78
CA CYS A 238 -15.60 -6.75 32.66
C CYS A 238 -16.55 -7.78 33.31
N ALA A 239 -16.37 -8.06 34.60
CA ALA A 239 -17.19 -9.03 35.34
C ALA A 239 -18.71 -8.76 35.24
N ASP A 240 -19.11 -7.48 35.25
CA ASP A 240 -20.52 -7.06 35.21
C ASP A 240 -21.12 -7.02 33.79
N LEU A 241 -20.33 -7.23 32.72
CA LEU A 241 -20.75 -7.03 31.33
C LEU A 241 -20.30 -8.19 30.43
N VAL A 242 -21.27 -9.01 30.01
CA VAL A 242 -21.05 -10.19 29.15
C VAL A 242 -20.23 -9.84 27.90
N ASN A 243 -19.18 -10.62 27.63
CA ASN A 243 -18.25 -10.48 26.50
C ASN A 243 -17.75 -9.03 26.28
N THR A 244 -17.51 -8.29 27.34
CA THR A 244 -17.01 -6.91 27.26
C THR A 244 -15.62 -6.83 27.90
N THR A 245 -14.67 -6.26 27.17
CA THR A 245 -13.29 -6.03 27.64
C THR A 245 -13.03 -4.53 27.75
N ARG A 246 -12.50 -4.10 28.90
CA ARG A 246 -11.95 -2.77 29.13
C ARG A 246 -10.50 -2.77 28.67
N ILE A 247 -10.15 -1.80 27.83
CA ILE A 247 -8.86 -1.76 27.16
C ILE A 247 -8.28 -0.36 27.32
N THR A 248 -7.24 -0.25 28.13
CA THR A 248 -6.59 1.00 28.49
C THR A 248 -5.22 1.09 27.82
N PHE A 249 -4.95 2.19 27.11
CA PHE A 249 -3.65 2.49 26.51
C PHE A 249 -3.03 3.73 27.18
N PHE A 250 -1.77 3.59 27.61
CA PHE A 250 -0.98 4.61 28.27
C PHE A 250 0.17 5.09 27.37
N VAL A 251 0.27 6.41 27.20
CA VAL A 251 1.38 7.06 26.50
C VAL A 251 1.88 8.22 27.35
N THR A 252 3.20 8.39 27.47
CA THR A 252 3.80 9.36 28.41
C THR A 252 4.81 10.29 27.74
N SER A 253 5.13 11.40 28.42
CA SER A 253 6.25 12.29 28.12
C SER A 253 6.89 12.78 29.42
N PRO A 254 8.23 12.95 29.50
CA PRO A 254 8.88 13.57 30.65
C PRO A 254 8.35 14.98 30.91
N GLN A 255 8.10 15.31 32.18
CA GLN A 255 7.54 16.59 32.62
C GLN A 255 8.60 17.70 32.67
N HIS A 256 9.86 17.38 32.97
CA HIS A 256 11.02 18.26 32.91
C HIS A 256 11.42 18.73 31.49
N ALA A 257 10.62 18.45 30.45
CA ALA A 257 10.84 18.90 29.07
C ALA A 257 10.68 20.42 28.84
N THR A 258 10.83 21.25 29.89
CA THR A 258 10.81 22.74 29.97
C THR A 258 9.56 23.48 29.51
N ASN A 259 8.85 22.98 28.51
CA ASN A 259 7.47 23.33 28.17
C ASN A 259 6.90 22.11 27.43
N LEU A 260 5.89 21.44 28.01
CA LEU A 260 5.15 20.40 27.31
C LEU A 260 4.26 21.07 26.27
N ASN A 261 4.85 21.37 25.12
CA ASN A 261 4.27 22.22 24.09
C ASN A 261 2.97 21.61 23.53
N GLN A 262 2.11 22.47 22.98
CA GLN A 262 0.81 22.06 22.45
C GLN A 262 0.93 20.92 21.41
N HIS A 263 2.05 20.89 20.68
CA HIS A 263 2.44 19.85 19.73
C HIS A 263 2.68 18.47 20.38
N ASN A 264 3.58 18.36 21.37
CA ASN A 264 3.77 17.10 22.13
C ASN A 264 2.45 16.65 22.79
N LYS A 265 1.63 17.60 23.26
CA LYS A 265 0.32 17.30 23.84
C LYS A 265 -0.67 16.76 22.79
N LYS A 266 -0.74 17.38 21.62
CA LYS A 266 -1.55 16.93 20.47
C LYS A 266 -1.14 15.52 20.04
N TRP A 267 0.17 15.27 19.94
CA TRP A 267 0.73 13.94 19.65
C TRP A 267 0.33 12.88 20.69
N LEU A 268 0.42 13.20 21.99
CA LEU A 268 -0.04 12.30 23.06
C LEU A 268 -1.55 12.03 22.99
N ILE A 269 -2.37 13.05 22.73
CA ILE A 269 -3.84 12.92 22.57
C ILE A 269 -4.17 11.97 21.41
N GLN A 270 -3.56 12.18 20.24
CA GLN A 270 -3.77 11.35 19.06
C GLN A 270 -3.35 9.90 19.31
N THR A 271 -2.14 9.70 19.87
CA THR A 271 -1.57 8.37 20.10
C THR A 271 -2.35 7.61 21.17
N ALA A 272 -2.74 8.23 22.29
CA ALA A 272 -3.58 7.57 23.30
C ALA A 272 -5.00 7.28 22.78
N SER A 273 -5.53 8.08 21.85
CA SER A 273 -6.83 7.85 21.20
C SER A 273 -6.79 6.72 20.16
N ALA A 274 -5.61 6.26 19.74
CA ALA A 274 -5.44 5.16 18.78
C ALA A 274 -6.07 3.83 19.25
N VAL A 275 -6.23 3.64 20.57
CA VAL A 275 -6.94 2.48 21.15
C VAL A 275 -8.34 2.29 20.56
N ARG A 276 -8.99 3.36 20.06
CA ARG A 276 -10.29 3.31 19.38
C ARG A 276 -10.28 2.52 18.06
N GLN A 277 -9.13 2.29 17.43
CA GLN A 277 -9.00 1.51 16.19
C GLN A 277 -8.85 0.00 16.44
N LEU A 278 -8.55 -0.40 17.69
CA LEU A 278 -8.34 -1.81 18.05
C LEU A 278 -9.51 -2.75 17.67
N PRO A 279 -10.80 -2.34 17.72
CA PRO A 279 -11.90 -3.17 17.20
C PRO A 279 -11.76 -3.52 15.71
N ASN A 280 -11.23 -2.61 14.89
CA ASN A 280 -10.99 -2.85 13.47
C ASN A 280 -9.82 -3.83 13.29
N ALA A 281 -8.72 -3.62 14.02
CA ALA A 281 -7.58 -4.52 14.04
C ALA A 281 -7.97 -5.94 14.51
N LEU A 282 -8.85 -6.08 15.51
CA LEU A 282 -9.40 -7.36 15.97
C LEU A 282 -10.22 -8.07 14.87
N ILE A 283 -10.99 -7.34 14.07
CA ILE A 283 -11.76 -7.91 12.96
C ILE A 283 -10.82 -8.39 11.85
N ASN A 284 -9.86 -7.56 11.45
CA ASN A 284 -8.86 -7.90 10.42
C ASN A 284 -8.02 -9.13 10.84
N TYR A 285 -7.53 -9.14 12.07
CA TYR A 285 -6.77 -10.26 12.64
C TYR A 285 -7.59 -11.56 12.70
N ARG A 286 -8.85 -11.51 13.17
CA ARG A 286 -9.75 -12.67 13.14
C ARG A 286 -9.97 -13.18 11.72
N SER A 287 -10.07 -12.32 10.72
CA SER A 287 -10.21 -12.71 9.31
C SER A 287 -8.96 -13.43 8.79
N VAL A 288 -7.76 -12.92 9.07
CA VAL A 288 -6.50 -13.60 8.70
C VAL A 288 -6.39 -14.95 9.40
N VAL A 289 -6.58 -15.00 10.73
CA VAL A 289 -6.48 -16.25 11.51
C VAL A 289 -7.52 -17.28 11.08
N HIS A 290 -8.77 -16.89 10.77
CA HIS A 290 -9.75 -17.84 10.22
C HIS A 290 -9.36 -18.39 8.85
N ILE A 291 -8.80 -17.56 7.96
CA ILE A 291 -8.32 -18.04 6.65
C ILE A 291 -7.14 -19.02 6.84
N THR A 292 -6.15 -18.67 7.67
CA THR A 292 -5.01 -19.55 7.96
C THR A 292 -5.43 -20.86 8.63
N VAL A 293 -6.34 -20.82 9.62
CA VAL A 293 -6.83 -22.04 10.27
C VAL A 293 -7.65 -22.90 9.32
N LEU A 294 -8.51 -22.32 8.47
CA LEU A 294 -9.22 -23.08 7.44
C LEU A 294 -8.24 -23.72 6.44
N PHE A 295 -7.22 -23.00 6.02
CA PHE A 295 -6.18 -23.49 5.10
C PHE A 295 -5.35 -24.63 5.72
N VAL A 296 -4.90 -24.48 6.97
CA VAL A 296 -4.16 -25.52 7.70
C VAL A 296 -5.04 -26.73 8.01
N VAL A 297 -6.32 -26.55 8.36
CA VAL A 297 -7.26 -27.67 8.53
C VAL A 297 -7.50 -28.38 7.21
N SER A 298 -7.63 -27.67 6.08
CA SER A 298 -7.72 -28.30 4.75
C SER A 298 -6.46 -29.10 4.40
N ILE A 299 -5.26 -28.56 4.68
CA ILE A 299 -3.99 -29.27 4.47
C ILE A 299 -3.92 -30.52 5.37
N ILE A 300 -4.29 -30.42 6.65
CA ILE A 300 -4.30 -31.56 7.57
C ILE A 300 -5.30 -32.64 7.13
N VAL A 301 -6.49 -32.26 6.65
CA VAL A 301 -7.46 -33.22 6.09
C VAL A 301 -6.87 -33.95 4.88
N VAL A 302 -6.32 -33.20 3.91
CA VAL A 302 -5.66 -33.79 2.73
C VAL A 302 -4.49 -34.70 3.13
N TYR A 303 -3.65 -34.28 4.07
CA TYR A 303 -2.49 -35.04 4.52
C TYR A 303 -2.88 -36.32 5.28
N VAL A 304 -3.97 -36.28 6.05
CA VAL A 304 -4.56 -37.46 6.70
C VAL A 304 -5.15 -38.42 5.67
N ASP A 305 -5.91 -37.93 4.69
CA ASP A 305 -6.46 -38.77 3.61
C ASP A 305 -5.33 -39.43 2.79
N CYS A 306 -4.27 -38.69 2.46
CA CYS A 306 -3.08 -39.23 1.79
C CYS A 306 -2.34 -40.29 2.63
N LEU A 307 -2.20 -40.09 3.95
CA LEU A 307 -1.50 -41.04 4.83
C LEU A 307 -2.28 -42.33 5.08
N PHE A 308 -3.62 -42.30 5.08
CA PHE A 308 -4.45 -43.49 5.33
C PHE A 308 -4.89 -44.23 4.06
N ALA A 309 -4.80 -43.61 2.87
CA ALA A 309 -5.12 -44.22 1.58
C ALA A 309 -4.54 -45.64 1.34
N PRO A 310 -3.26 -45.98 1.69
CA PRO A 310 -2.71 -47.30 1.40
C PRO A 310 -3.06 -48.41 2.41
N SER A 311 -3.88 -48.14 3.45
CA SER A 311 -4.09 -49.07 4.58
C SER A 311 -5.43 -49.84 4.57
N VAL A 312 -6.12 -49.94 3.44
CA VAL A 312 -7.42 -50.62 3.30
C VAL A 312 -7.26 -52.15 3.23
N HIS A 313 -6.76 -52.78 4.31
CA HIS A 313 -6.77 -54.25 4.45
C HIS A 313 -6.71 -54.81 5.89
N VAL A 314 -6.75 -53.99 6.95
CA VAL A 314 -6.58 -54.45 8.34
C VAL A 314 -7.75 -54.05 9.27
N PHE A 315 -8.99 -54.15 8.79
CA PHE A 315 -10.21 -53.90 9.59
C PHE A 315 -11.42 -54.75 9.17
N GLU A 316 -11.25 -56.08 9.03
CA GLU A 316 -12.35 -57.01 8.73
C GLU A 316 -12.78 -57.89 9.93
N GLU A 317 -11.99 -57.93 11.02
CA GLU A 317 -12.40 -58.52 12.30
C GLU A 317 -12.64 -57.43 13.36
N ILE A 318 -13.92 -57.18 13.67
CA ILE A 318 -14.53 -56.85 14.99
C ILE A 318 -16.01 -56.45 14.71
N GLU A 319 -16.80 -57.43 14.25
CA GLU A 319 -18.22 -57.42 14.60
C GLU A 319 -18.35 -57.85 16.07
N HIS A 320 -18.83 -56.97 16.94
CA HIS A 320 -19.90 -57.21 17.93
C HIS A 320 -19.94 -56.09 19.00
N GLY A 321 -20.99 -55.26 18.96
CA GLY A 321 -21.57 -54.67 20.17
C GLY A 321 -20.87 -53.47 20.85
N LYS A 322 -20.89 -52.29 20.20
CA LYS A 322 -21.33 -50.99 20.79
C LYS A 322 -21.29 -49.87 19.74
N LYS A 323 -22.32 -49.02 19.71
CA LYS A 323 -22.35 -47.75 18.96
C LYS A 323 -22.25 -46.58 19.95
N ASN A 324 -21.80 -45.44 19.43
CA ASN A 324 -21.42 -44.17 20.11
C ASN A 324 -19.93 -44.08 20.50
N ASN A 325 -19.44 -42.84 20.61
CA ASN A 325 -18.05 -42.43 20.91
C ASN A 325 -16.97 -42.74 19.83
N ARG A 326 -17.34 -42.96 18.56
CA ARG A 326 -16.34 -43.03 17.45
C ARG A 326 -15.75 -41.67 17.06
N LEU A 327 -16.55 -40.60 17.03
CA LEU A 327 -16.07 -39.28 16.58
C LEU A 327 -15.11 -38.64 17.62
N GLU A 328 -15.49 -38.66 18.90
CA GLU A 328 -14.66 -38.15 20.00
C GLU A 328 -13.29 -38.85 20.08
N TYR A 329 -13.24 -40.17 19.86
CA TYR A 329 -11.98 -40.93 19.87
C TYR A 329 -11.04 -40.53 18.72
N VAL A 330 -11.59 -40.24 17.53
CA VAL A 330 -10.81 -39.74 16.39
C VAL A 330 -10.32 -38.32 16.66
N CYS A 331 -11.16 -37.42 17.18
CA CYS A 331 -10.75 -36.07 17.56
C CYS A 331 -9.66 -36.09 18.65
N ALA A 332 -9.80 -36.92 19.69
CA ALA A 332 -8.78 -37.06 20.74
C ALA A 332 -7.45 -37.61 20.21
N ARG A 333 -7.49 -38.56 19.26
CA ARG A 333 -6.29 -39.05 18.54
C ARG A 333 -5.64 -37.95 17.70
N LEU A 334 -6.40 -37.17 16.96
CA LEU A 334 -5.89 -36.06 16.14
C LEU A 334 -5.22 -34.98 16.99
N VAL A 335 -5.87 -34.54 18.07
CA VAL A 335 -5.28 -33.60 19.04
C VAL A 335 -3.98 -34.15 19.61
N SER A 336 -3.95 -35.43 20.03
CA SER A 336 -2.75 -36.07 20.57
C SER A 336 -1.59 -36.19 19.57
N VAL A 337 -1.86 -36.30 18.27
CA VAL A 337 -0.82 -36.33 17.23
C VAL A 337 -0.28 -34.92 17.00
N VAL A 338 -1.15 -33.92 16.86
CA VAL A 338 -0.75 -32.52 16.68
C VAL A 338 0.09 -32.03 17.86
N THR A 339 -0.26 -32.38 19.11
CA THR A 339 0.53 -31.98 20.28
C THR A 339 1.88 -32.68 20.36
N THR A 340 2.00 -33.95 19.94
CA THR A 340 3.27 -34.69 20.02
C THR A 340 4.22 -34.38 18.86
N SER A 341 3.72 -33.91 17.72
CA SER A 341 4.55 -33.37 16.64
C SER A 341 5.14 -31.99 16.95
N TRP A 342 4.60 -31.25 17.92
CA TRP A 342 5.06 -29.89 18.24
C TRP A 342 6.19 -29.84 19.28
N GLU A 343 6.50 -30.97 19.94
CA GLU A 343 7.58 -31.09 20.94
C GLU A 343 8.90 -31.64 20.37
N ALA A 344 9.05 -31.70 19.03
CA ALA A 344 10.14 -32.44 18.38
C ALA A 344 10.73 -31.77 17.11
N GLU A 345 11.37 -30.60 17.26
CA GLU A 345 12.40 -30.14 16.31
C GLU A 345 13.72 -29.82 17.03
N LEU A 346 14.83 -30.20 16.40
CA LEU A 346 16.20 -30.07 16.88
C LEU A 346 17.10 -29.46 15.80
N GLU A 347 18.07 -28.67 16.24
CA GLU A 347 19.41 -28.51 15.66
C GLU A 347 19.53 -28.15 14.16
N TRP A 348 19.61 -26.84 13.88
CA TRP A 348 20.10 -26.30 12.59
C TRP A 348 21.57 -25.81 12.61
N ASP A 349 22.22 -25.79 13.78
CA ASP A 349 23.51 -25.10 13.97
C ASP A 349 24.75 -25.80 13.39
N GLU A 350 24.74 -27.13 13.20
CA GLU A 350 25.94 -27.86 12.72
C GLU A 350 26.36 -27.51 11.27
N ILE A 351 25.48 -26.88 10.48
CA ILE A 351 25.72 -26.61 9.05
C ILE A 351 26.52 -25.32 8.82
N MET A 352 26.47 -24.34 9.72
CA MET A 352 27.04 -22.98 9.48
C MET A 352 28.40 -22.73 10.16
N ALA A 353 29.02 -23.76 10.76
CA ALA A 353 30.27 -23.64 11.53
C ALA A 353 31.56 -23.57 10.67
N VAL A 354 31.56 -22.82 9.56
CA VAL A 354 32.74 -22.63 8.69
C VAL A 354 33.04 -21.15 8.44
N SER A 355 34.31 -20.77 8.59
CA SER A 355 34.89 -19.44 8.29
C SER A 355 34.54 -18.28 9.23
N THR A 356 35.30 -18.17 10.34
CA THR A 356 35.50 -16.90 11.06
C THR A 356 36.94 -16.40 10.97
N LYS A 357 37.11 -15.08 11.17
CA LYS A 357 38.32 -14.29 11.55
C LYS A 357 38.95 -13.39 10.45
N ASN A 358 39.00 -12.08 10.72
CA ASN A 358 40.21 -11.42 11.28
C ASN A 358 39.99 -9.95 11.66
N SER A 359 40.76 -9.48 12.66
CA SER A 359 41.17 -8.09 13.02
C SER A 359 40.16 -6.91 12.96
N SER A 360 39.90 -6.04 13.95
CA SER A 360 40.51 -5.59 15.24
C SER A 360 41.15 -4.18 15.24
N ASN A 361 40.63 -3.31 16.12
CA ASN A 361 41.25 -2.14 16.78
C ASN A 361 41.54 -0.85 15.99
N ARG A 362 40.99 0.29 16.46
CA ARG A 362 41.78 1.31 17.21
C ARG A 362 40.97 2.57 17.59
N GLU A 363 41.13 3.00 18.84
CA GLU A 363 40.57 4.23 19.41
C GLU A 363 41.34 5.51 19.03
N HIS A 364 40.70 6.69 19.15
CA HIS A 364 40.96 7.65 20.25
C HIS A 364 40.03 8.89 20.22
N SER A 365 40.10 9.73 21.26
CA SER A 365 39.06 10.66 21.71
C SER A 365 39.39 12.17 21.55
N PRO A 366 38.40 13.10 21.69
CA PRO A 366 38.52 14.51 21.30
C PRO A 366 38.63 15.51 22.50
N LEU A 367 38.68 16.81 22.19
CA LEU A 367 38.52 17.93 23.14
C LEU A 367 37.62 19.06 22.57
N SER A 368 37.19 19.97 23.44
CA SER A 368 36.07 20.93 23.26
C SER A 368 36.45 22.39 23.54
N ALA A 369 35.54 23.35 23.24
CA ALA A 369 35.09 24.41 24.17
C ALA A 369 34.19 25.47 23.48
N ASP A 370 33.30 26.10 24.27
CA ASP A 370 32.34 27.15 23.89
C ASP A 370 32.82 28.58 24.22
N ALA A 371 32.10 29.61 23.73
CA ALA A 371 31.98 30.93 24.36
C ALA A 371 30.76 31.74 23.82
N SER A 372 30.26 32.70 24.61
CA SER A 372 29.08 33.55 24.31
C SER A 372 29.26 34.99 24.82
N TYR A 373 28.46 35.97 24.36
CA TYR A 373 28.16 37.24 25.08
C TYR A 373 26.91 38.00 24.54
N ASP A 374 26.60 39.18 25.11
CA ASP A 374 25.24 39.74 25.31
C ASP A 374 25.07 41.30 25.16
N GLY A 375 23.82 41.77 24.92
CA GLY A 375 23.23 43.11 25.19
C GLY A 375 23.46 44.30 24.20
N SER A 376 22.70 45.42 24.20
CA SER A 376 21.31 45.77 24.65
C SER A 376 20.91 47.27 24.30
N PHE A 377 19.62 47.68 24.50
CA PHE A 377 19.01 49.07 24.42
C PHE A 377 18.82 49.79 23.04
N ALA A 378 17.84 50.70 22.77
CA ALA A 378 16.47 51.00 23.28
C ALA A 378 15.70 52.15 22.50
N ASP A 379 14.37 52.28 22.77
CA ASP A 379 13.46 53.47 22.76
C ASP A 379 12.70 54.07 21.51
N THR A 380 11.38 53.79 21.42
CA THR A 380 10.15 54.64 21.12
C THR A 380 10.06 55.55 19.84
N VAL A 381 8.93 55.91 19.19
CA VAL A 381 7.44 56.05 19.40
C VAL A 381 6.76 55.85 17.98
N ASP A 382 5.56 55.32 17.63
CA ASP A 382 4.23 54.95 18.21
C ASP A 382 3.00 55.88 17.84
N SER A 383 1.97 55.36 17.12
CA SER A 383 0.55 55.86 17.12
C SER A 383 -0.52 54.98 16.39
N ALA A 384 -1.51 54.46 17.14
CA ALA A 384 -2.91 54.12 16.78
C ALA A 384 -3.29 53.15 15.61
N TYR A 385 -3.68 51.91 15.94
CA TYR A 385 -4.84 51.20 15.35
C TYR A 385 -5.90 51.01 16.48
N ASP A 386 -6.87 50.09 16.33
CA ASP A 386 -7.79 49.70 17.43
C ASP A 386 -6.99 49.20 18.66
N GLU A 387 -7.49 49.44 19.87
CA GLU A 387 -6.67 49.39 21.09
C GLU A 387 -6.17 47.98 21.51
N ASP A 388 -6.75 46.91 20.95
CA ASP A 388 -6.33 45.51 21.19
C ASP A 388 -5.48 44.90 20.04
N ASP A 389 -5.34 45.60 18.89
CA ASP A 389 -4.53 45.14 17.75
C ASP A 389 -3.04 45.43 17.94
N VAL A 390 -2.21 44.38 18.00
CA VAL A 390 -0.76 44.53 18.10
C VAL A 390 -0.17 44.84 16.73
N ARG A 391 0.46 46.01 16.56
CA ARG A 391 1.33 46.31 15.41
C ARG A 391 2.74 45.76 15.65
N GLU A 392 3.51 45.60 14.58
CA GLU A 392 4.92 45.18 14.60
C GLU A 392 5.87 46.09 15.44
N SER A 393 5.39 47.22 15.97
CA SER A 393 6.16 48.17 16.79
C SER A 393 5.48 48.63 18.11
N THR A 394 4.37 48.01 18.54
CA THR A 394 3.64 48.45 19.76
C THR A 394 4.40 48.08 21.05
N PRO A 395 4.78 49.03 21.93
CA PRO A 395 5.50 48.71 23.17
C PRO A 395 4.56 48.20 24.29
N CYS A 396 4.82 47.00 24.82
CA CYS A 396 4.03 46.43 25.92
C CYS A 396 4.28 47.17 27.25
N THR A 397 3.42 48.14 27.59
CA THR A 397 3.53 48.95 28.83
C THR A 397 2.74 48.42 30.02
N TYR A 398 2.02 47.29 29.87
CA TYR A 398 1.31 46.62 30.96
C TYR A 398 2.10 45.45 31.57
N SER A 399 1.92 45.22 32.87
CA SER A 399 2.58 44.11 33.58
C SER A 399 1.88 42.78 33.31
N ILE A 400 2.65 41.74 32.97
CA ILE A 400 2.14 40.40 32.63
C ILE A 400 1.81 39.61 33.92
N GLU A 401 0.78 40.04 34.66
CA GLU A 401 0.19 39.23 35.71
C GLU A 401 -0.72 38.14 35.13
N TYR A 402 -0.30 36.88 35.26
CA TYR A 402 -0.97 35.74 34.64
C TYR A 402 -2.29 35.35 35.32
N LYS A 403 -3.34 36.16 35.14
CA LYS A 403 -4.71 35.89 35.60
C LYS A 403 -5.49 35.13 34.52
N LYS A 404 -6.04 33.98 34.92
CA LYS A 404 -6.75 33.04 34.04
C LYS A 404 -8.07 33.65 33.54
N LYS A 405 -8.14 33.94 32.22
CA LYS A 405 -9.30 34.34 31.36
C LYS A 405 -9.12 35.61 30.50
N ASN A 406 -7.96 36.27 30.49
CA ASN A 406 -7.71 37.28 29.44
C ASN A 406 -7.59 36.59 28.07
N ALA A 407 -8.01 37.30 27.00
CA ALA A 407 -7.73 36.90 25.63
C ALA A 407 -6.23 37.05 25.33
N TRP A 408 -5.75 36.36 24.30
CA TRP A 408 -4.50 36.73 23.63
C TRP A 408 -4.81 37.80 22.58
N PRO A 409 -3.96 38.82 22.39
CA PRO A 409 -4.06 39.69 21.23
C PRO A 409 -3.73 38.89 19.96
N ASP A 410 -4.26 39.32 18.83
CA ASP A 410 -4.03 38.67 17.54
C ASP A 410 -2.60 38.88 17.01
N ALA A 411 -2.23 38.06 16.02
CA ALA A 411 -0.89 38.08 15.44
C ALA A 411 -0.62 39.41 14.71
N PRO A 412 0.60 39.99 14.81
CA PRO A 412 0.82 41.37 14.40
C PRO A 412 0.60 41.60 12.91
N ILE A 413 -0.29 42.53 12.60
CA ILE A 413 -0.67 42.90 11.23
C ILE A 413 0.46 43.76 10.62
N PRO A 414 1.04 43.37 9.47
CA PRO A 414 2.02 44.21 8.78
C PRO A 414 1.37 45.50 8.25
N ASP A 415 2.10 46.62 8.29
CA ASP A 415 1.60 47.93 7.80
C ASP A 415 1.28 47.96 6.28
N ASN A 416 1.51 46.87 5.54
CA ASN A 416 1.16 46.69 4.13
C ASN A 416 -0.06 45.78 3.87
N GLU A 417 -0.70 45.22 4.89
CA GLU A 417 -1.72 44.16 4.74
C GLU A 417 -2.90 44.56 3.85
N GLU A 418 -3.43 45.78 4.00
CA GLU A 418 -4.53 46.26 3.16
C GLU A 418 -4.12 46.39 1.67
N GLN A 419 -2.84 46.67 1.41
CA GLN A 419 -2.29 46.68 0.05
C GLN A 419 -2.03 45.25 -0.45
N ARG A 420 -1.63 44.33 0.44
CA ARG A 420 -1.40 42.91 0.16
C ARG A 420 -2.69 42.23 -0.31
N LEU A 421 -3.80 42.42 0.41
CA LEU A 421 -5.12 41.87 0.06
C LEU A 421 -5.63 42.43 -1.27
N ARG A 422 -5.63 43.77 -1.44
CA ARG A 422 -6.04 44.41 -2.71
C ARG A 422 -5.17 44.01 -3.91
N PHE A 423 -3.91 43.61 -3.69
CA PHE A 423 -3.01 43.10 -4.73
C PHE A 423 -3.25 41.62 -5.07
N LEU A 424 -3.74 40.82 -4.12
CA LEU A 424 -4.14 39.43 -4.33
C LEU A 424 -5.44 39.32 -5.15
N ASP A 425 -6.41 40.22 -4.94
CA ASP A 425 -7.65 40.26 -5.72
C ASP A 425 -7.42 40.57 -7.22
N ASP A 426 -6.47 41.48 -7.52
CA ASP A 426 -6.22 41.97 -8.89
C ASP A 426 -5.28 41.04 -9.72
N LEU A 427 -4.91 39.87 -9.17
CA LEU A 427 -3.98 38.94 -9.80
C LEU A 427 -4.59 38.31 -11.07
N SER A 428 -4.13 38.80 -12.23
CA SER A 428 -4.52 38.33 -13.55
C SER A 428 -3.30 38.01 -14.42
N MET A 429 -3.46 37.02 -15.31
CA MET A 429 -2.41 36.52 -16.21
C MET A 429 -1.75 37.59 -17.13
N LYS A 430 -2.30 38.81 -17.19
CA LYS A 430 -1.79 39.91 -18.02
C LYS A 430 -0.70 40.76 -17.35
N MET A 431 -0.46 40.64 -16.04
CA MET A 431 0.39 41.59 -15.30
C MET A 431 1.73 41.05 -14.79
N ILE A 432 1.99 39.73 -14.85
CA ILE A 432 3.23 39.13 -14.33
C ILE A 432 4.47 39.61 -15.10
N ARG A 433 5.09 40.70 -14.61
CA ARG A 433 6.46 41.12 -14.93
C ARG A 433 7.36 40.80 -13.75
N ARG A 434 8.63 40.45 -14.03
CA ARG A 434 9.65 40.00 -13.04
C ARG A 434 9.52 40.61 -11.64
N ASN A 435 9.47 41.94 -11.54
CA ASN A 435 9.43 42.67 -10.27
C ASN A 435 8.25 42.29 -9.33
N GLN A 436 7.13 41.77 -9.85
CA GLN A 436 6.01 41.27 -9.03
C GLN A 436 6.22 39.83 -8.54
N PHE A 437 7.00 39.05 -9.27
CA PHE A 437 7.37 37.69 -8.87
C PHE A 437 8.33 37.70 -7.66
N ASP A 438 9.22 38.69 -7.62
CA ASP A 438 10.12 38.91 -6.48
C ASP A 438 9.35 39.26 -5.19
N ALA A 439 8.21 39.97 -5.29
CA ALA A 439 7.35 40.28 -4.14
C ALA A 439 6.61 39.04 -3.59
N LEU A 440 6.10 38.17 -4.46
CA LEU A 440 5.55 36.87 -4.07
C LEU A 440 6.62 35.96 -3.44
N LEU A 441 7.87 36.05 -3.92
CA LEU A 441 9.02 35.39 -3.31
C LEU A 441 9.31 35.92 -1.89
N GLU A 442 9.26 37.23 -1.67
CA GLU A 442 9.46 37.84 -0.35
C GLU A 442 8.34 37.44 0.63
N MET A 443 7.08 37.41 0.18
CA MET A 443 5.96 36.87 0.96
C MET A 443 6.11 35.36 1.24
N SER A 444 6.67 34.58 0.33
CA SER A 444 6.92 33.15 0.55
C SER A 444 8.06 32.85 1.53
N ARG A 445 8.90 33.84 1.84
CA ARG A 445 10.06 33.69 2.75
C ARG A 445 9.69 33.80 4.23
N THR A 446 8.57 34.45 4.58
CA THR A 446 8.13 34.63 5.96
C THR A 446 7.26 33.48 6.49
N SER A 447 6.65 32.69 5.60
CA SER A 447 5.98 31.42 5.97
C SER A 447 6.87 30.22 5.66
N VAL A 448 7.32 29.51 6.70
CA VAL A 448 8.31 28.41 6.65
C VAL A 448 7.87 27.22 5.76
N THR A 449 6.59 27.15 5.42
CA THR A 449 5.93 25.99 4.79
C THR A 449 5.10 26.38 3.57
N CYS A 450 5.66 27.20 2.66
CA CYS A 450 4.94 27.73 1.49
C CYS A 450 5.27 27.00 0.15
N PRO A 451 4.38 26.13 -0.39
CA PRO A 451 4.53 25.51 -1.70
C PRO A 451 4.53 26.47 -2.90
N VAL A 452 4.27 27.78 -2.71
CA VAL A 452 4.52 28.82 -3.71
C VAL A 452 5.99 28.82 -4.17
N ALA A 453 6.93 28.35 -3.33
CA ALA A 453 8.31 28.10 -3.74
C ALA A 453 8.43 27.11 -4.91
N ALA A 454 7.45 26.21 -5.13
CA ALA A 454 7.41 25.33 -6.29
C ALA A 454 7.01 26.05 -7.59
N ILE A 455 6.34 27.22 -7.52
CA ILE A 455 6.04 28.06 -8.69
C ILE A 455 7.33 28.63 -9.30
N LYS A 456 8.39 28.82 -8.50
CA LYS A 456 9.74 29.17 -9.00
C LYS A 456 10.35 28.11 -9.92
N ASN A 457 9.89 26.86 -9.82
CA ASN A 457 10.33 25.75 -10.67
C ASN A 457 9.37 25.49 -11.85
N LEU A 458 8.33 26.32 -12.03
CA LEU A 458 7.46 26.27 -13.20
C LEU A 458 7.97 27.23 -14.27
N ASP A 459 8.15 26.72 -15.49
CA ASP A 459 8.32 27.55 -16.68
C ASP A 459 6.96 28.14 -17.05
N LEU A 460 6.68 29.35 -16.57
CA LEU A 460 5.40 30.04 -16.79
C LEU A 460 5.19 30.41 -18.27
N ASP A 461 6.26 30.69 -19.02
CA ASP A 461 6.18 30.99 -20.45
C ASP A 461 5.82 29.72 -21.24
N GLN A 462 6.41 28.57 -20.87
CA GLN A 462 6.04 27.26 -21.42
C GLN A 462 4.59 26.89 -21.06
N LEU A 463 4.17 27.07 -19.80
CA LEU A 463 2.80 26.76 -19.37
C LEU A 463 1.76 27.65 -20.05
N GLU A 464 2.04 28.95 -20.22
CA GLU A 464 1.15 29.85 -20.96
C GLU A 464 1.08 29.47 -22.45
N SER A 465 2.21 29.08 -23.05
CA SER A 465 2.26 28.59 -24.43
C SER A 465 1.47 27.28 -24.60
N ILE A 466 1.60 26.34 -23.66
CA ILE A 466 0.83 25.09 -23.64
C ILE A 466 -0.66 25.40 -23.52
N PHE A 467 -1.08 26.17 -22.50
CA PHE A 467 -2.49 26.51 -22.28
C PHE A 467 -3.10 27.23 -23.50
N LYS A 468 -2.39 28.22 -24.06
CA LYS A 468 -2.82 28.93 -25.28
C LYS A 468 -2.94 27.99 -26.47
N LYS A 469 -2.02 27.05 -26.67
CA LYS A 469 -2.09 26.05 -27.75
C LYS A 469 -3.32 25.16 -27.56
N SER A 470 -3.46 24.50 -26.41
CA SER A 470 -4.58 23.61 -26.08
C SER A 470 -5.95 24.29 -26.21
N MET A 471 -6.08 25.54 -25.76
CA MET A 471 -7.34 26.30 -25.89
C MET A 471 -7.60 26.83 -27.30
N SER A 472 -6.56 27.03 -28.12
CA SER A 472 -6.70 27.50 -29.51
C SER A 472 -6.93 26.36 -30.51
N SER A 473 -6.47 25.15 -30.21
CA SER A 473 -6.74 23.93 -31.00
C SER A 473 -8.22 23.51 -30.95
N GLY A 474 -8.96 23.95 -29.91
CA GLY A 474 -10.30 23.45 -29.61
C GLY A 474 -10.29 21.97 -29.21
N PRO A 475 -11.44 21.28 -29.24
CA PRO A 475 -11.41 19.85 -29.56
C PRO A 475 -10.84 19.71 -30.97
N SER A 476 -9.92 18.76 -31.18
CA SER A 476 -9.36 18.48 -32.50
C SER A 476 -10.43 17.98 -33.45
N GLN A 477 -11.10 18.91 -34.13
CA GLN A 477 -11.71 18.63 -35.42
C GLN A 477 -10.58 18.35 -36.41
N PHE A 478 -10.09 17.12 -36.37
CA PHE A 478 -9.53 16.45 -37.54
C PHE A 478 -10.51 16.72 -38.68
N ASP A 479 -10.10 17.57 -39.63
CA ASP A 479 -10.95 17.92 -40.75
C ASP A 479 -11.37 16.62 -41.46
N SER A 480 -12.67 16.37 -41.51
CA SER A 480 -13.24 15.08 -41.88
C SER A 480 -12.96 14.70 -43.33
N ALA A 481 -12.49 15.65 -44.14
CA ALA A 481 -11.95 15.41 -45.48
C ALA A 481 -10.59 14.67 -45.49
N PHE A 482 -9.88 14.58 -44.36
CA PHE A 482 -8.51 14.05 -44.27
C PHE A 482 -8.36 12.83 -43.34
N ILE A 483 -9.47 12.33 -42.75
CA ILE A 483 -9.49 11.10 -41.95
C ILE A 483 -9.64 9.89 -42.86
N GLU A 484 -8.64 9.01 -42.84
CA GLU A 484 -8.56 7.78 -43.63
C GLU A 484 -8.66 6.56 -42.69
N PRO A 485 -9.42 5.50 -43.04
CA PRO A 485 -9.33 4.22 -42.32
C PRO A 485 -7.98 3.55 -42.61
N LEU A 486 -7.60 2.54 -41.82
CA LEU A 486 -6.39 1.77 -42.08
C LEU A 486 -6.58 0.89 -43.34
N ASP A 487 -5.67 1.00 -44.31
CA ASP A 487 -5.76 0.33 -45.62
C ASP A 487 -5.88 -1.20 -45.49
N CYS A 488 -5.14 -1.75 -44.52
CA CYS A 488 -5.23 -3.13 -44.08
C CYS A 488 -4.83 -3.21 -42.60
N VAL A 489 -5.47 -4.13 -41.86
CA VAL A 489 -5.11 -4.48 -40.48
C VAL A 489 -4.95 -5.99 -40.44
N ASP A 490 -3.79 -6.50 -40.01
CA ASP A 490 -3.64 -7.94 -39.77
C ASP A 490 -4.60 -8.34 -38.63
N ARG A 491 -5.42 -9.37 -38.87
CA ARG A 491 -6.31 -9.93 -37.85
C ARG A 491 -5.74 -11.24 -37.32
N LEU A 492 -5.69 -11.37 -36.00
CA LEU A 492 -5.21 -12.59 -35.34
C LEU A 492 -6.19 -13.75 -35.58
N THR A 493 -7.50 -13.49 -35.68
CA THR A 493 -8.51 -14.48 -36.10
C THR A 493 -8.13 -15.15 -37.43
N ASP A 494 -7.89 -14.32 -38.44
CA ASP A 494 -7.72 -14.70 -39.84
C ASP A 494 -6.31 -15.27 -40.14
N THR A 495 -5.41 -15.20 -39.16
CA THR A 495 -4.01 -15.62 -39.31
C THR A 495 -3.84 -17.15 -39.12
N PRO A 496 -3.18 -17.87 -40.07
CA PRO A 496 -2.88 -19.30 -39.92
C PRO A 496 -2.01 -19.64 -38.70
N SER A 497 -2.28 -20.79 -38.07
CA SER A 497 -1.61 -21.22 -36.83
C SER A 497 -0.10 -21.38 -36.94
N GLU A 498 0.43 -21.69 -38.12
CA GLU A 498 1.88 -21.70 -38.37
C GLU A 498 2.50 -20.31 -38.23
N LYS A 499 1.86 -19.26 -38.78
CA LYS A 499 2.32 -17.88 -38.67
C LYS A 499 2.20 -17.35 -37.24
N LYS A 500 1.16 -17.75 -36.50
CA LYS A 500 1.01 -17.49 -35.06
C LYS A 500 2.18 -18.06 -34.25
N ARG A 501 2.49 -19.35 -34.42
CA ARG A 501 3.66 -19.99 -33.78
C ARG A 501 5.00 -19.38 -34.22
N GLY A 502 5.10 -18.91 -35.47
CA GLY A 502 6.25 -18.15 -35.96
C GLY A 502 6.46 -16.85 -35.18
N TRP A 503 5.41 -16.07 -34.96
CA TRP A 503 5.45 -14.86 -34.13
C TRP A 503 5.75 -15.18 -32.67
N GLU A 504 4.98 -16.07 -32.04
CA GLU A 504 5.22 -16.57 -30.68
C GLU A 504 6.70 -16.98 -30.46
N SER A 505 7.28 -17.72 -31.42
CA SER A 505 8.67 -18.14 -31.33
C SER A 505 9.66 -16.97 -31.35
N LEU A 506 9.39 -15.90 -32.13
CA LEU A 506 10.19 -14.67 -32.15
C LEU A 506 10.03 -13.85 -30.87
N GLY A 507 8.83 -13.80 -30.28
CA GLY A 507 8.61 -13.13 -29.00
C GLY A 507 9.35 -13.81 -27.83
N LEU A 508 9.27 -15.14 -27.75
CA LEU A 508 10.02 -15.93 -26.76
C LEU A 508 11.53 -15.86 -26.98
N ASP A 509 12.00 -15.73 -28.23
CA ASP A 509 13.41 -15.50 -28.57
C ASP A 509 13.91 -14.13 -28.06
N ALA A 510 13.10 -13.07 -28.22
CA ALA A 510 13.41 -11.75 -27.65
C ALA A 510 13.41 -11.75 -26.11
N ILE A 511 12.50 -12.49 -25.47
CA ILE A 511 12.50 -12.68 -24.00
C ILE A 511 13.78 -13.38 -23.55
N HIS A 512 14.16 -14.50 -24.18
CA HIS A 512 15.36 -15.26 -23.81
C HIS A 512 16.64 -14.42 -23.90
N LYS A 513 16.73 -13.59 -24.95
CA LYS A 513 17.84 -12.64 -25.16
C LYS A 513 17.88 -11.51 -24.13
N GLY A 514 16.78 -11.23 -23.42
CA GLY A 514 16.63 -10.08 -22.54
C GLY A 514 16.31 -8.77 -23.28
N GLN A 515 15.79 -8.87 -24.51
CA GLN A 515 15.50 -7.72 -25.36
C GLN A 515 14.12 -7.09 -25.08
N LEU A 516 13.26 -7.73 -24.27
CA LEU A 516 11.89 -7.26 -23.95
C LEU A 516 11.77 -6.80 -22.49
N ALA A 517 11.14 -5.65 -22.27
CA ALA A 517 10.63 -5.23 -20.96
C ALA A 517 9.12 -4.95 -21.00
N ALA A 518 8.44 -5.21 -19.89
CA ALA A 518 7.01 -4.96 -19.70
C ALA A 518 6.80 -3.62 -18.97
N VAL A 519 5.78 -2.85 -19.35
CA VAL A 519 5.48 -1.55 -18.73
C VAL A 519 3.98 -1.44 -18.42
N ILE A 520 3.64 -1.23 -17.16
CA ILE A 520 2.26 -1.00 -16.70
C ILE A 520 2.03 0.50 -16.46
N LEU A 521 1.05 1.07 -17.15
CA LEU A 521 0.56 2.43 -16.93
C LEU A 521 -0.43 2.42 -15.75
N ALA A 522 0.08 2.69 -14.54
CA ALA A 522 -0.61 2.53 -13.26
C ALA A 522 -0.92 3.87 -12.54
N GLY A 523 -0.67 5.03 -13.15
CA GLY A 523 -0.86 6.34 -12.50
C GLY A 523 -2.31 6.73 -12.14
N GLY A 524 -3.31 5.95 -12.58
CA GLY A 524 -4.73 6.17 -12.31
C GLY A 524 -5.23 5.59 -10.97
N GLN A 525 -6.05 6.36 -10.27
CA GLN A 525 -6.74 5.90 -9.05
C GLN A 525 -8.02 5.10 -9.36
N GLY A 526 -8.42 4.26 -8.40
CA GLY A 526 -9.62 3.41 -8.44
C GLY A 526 -10.94 4.13 -8.14
N THR A 527 -10.97 5.46 -8.03
CA THR A 527 -12.14 6.20 -7.49
C THR A 527 -13.46 5.95 -8.24
N ARG A 528 -13.42 5.73 -9.56
CA ARG A 528 -14.61 5.34 -10.36
C ARG A 528 -15.17 3.95 -10.00
N LEU A 529 -14.36 3.08 -9.40
CA LEU A 529 -14.76 1.76 -8.90
C LEU A 529 -15.37 1.84 -7.48
N GLY A 530 -15.37 3.03 -6.85
CA GLY A 530 -15.65 3.18 -5.42
C GLY A 530 -14.47 2.80 -4.52
N PHE A 531 -13.26 2.69 -5.09
CA PHE A 531 -12.04 2.27 -4.36
C PHE A 531 -11.06 3.44 -4.22
N ASP A 532 -10.72 3.79 -2.98
CA ASP A 532 -9.75 4.84 -2.68
C ASP A 532 -8.33 4.29 -2.62
N GLY A 533 -7.74 4.05 -3.81
CA GLY A 533 -6.39 3.51 -3.93
C GLY A 533 -5.93 3.27 -5.36
N PRO A 534 -4.66 2.85 -5.56
CA PRO A 534 -4.09 2.56 -6.88
C PRO A 534 -4.88 1.47 -7.59
N LYS A 535 -5.33 1.69 -8.84
CA LYS A 535 -6.26 0.75 -9.49
C LYS A 535 -5.71 -0.68 -9.58
N GLY A 536 -4.41 -0.86 -9.77
CA GLY A 536 -3.80 -2.20 -9.87
C GLY A 536 -3.91 -3.07 -8.61
N ILE A 537 -4.17 -2.48 -7.44
CA ILE A 537 -4.42 -3.19 -6.17
C ILE A 537 -5.84 -3.80 -6.14
N PHE A 538 -6.76 -3.29 -6.97
CA PHE A 538 -8.16 -3.72 -6.95
C PHE A 538 -8.31 -5.20 -7.32
N SER A 539 -9.00 -5.94 -6.44
CA SER A 539 -9.40 -7.33 -6.69
C SER A 539 -10.70 -7.38 -7.47
N ILE A 540 -10.70 -8.02 -8.64
CA ILE A 540 -11.88 -8.02 -9.53
C ILE A 540 -12.99 -9.00 -9.11
N GLY A 541 -12.83 -9.68 -7.97
CA GLY A 541 -13.83 -10.58 -7.39
C GLY A 541 -13.54 -12.08 -7.54
N LEU A 542 -12.49 -12.46 -8.28
CA LEU A 542 -12.05 -13.86 -8.52
C LEU A 542 -12.02 -14.72 -7.25
N GLN A 543 -12.08 -16.06 -7.42
CA GLN A 543 -12.03 -17.00 -6.30
C GLN A 543 -10.72 -16.87 -5.52
N SER A 544 -9.60 -16.67 -6.22
CA SER A 544 -8.28 -16.37 -5.66
C SER A 544 -8.14 -15.02 -4.94
N LYS A 545 -9.08 -14.10 -5.16
CA LYS A 545 -8.99 -12.68 -4.77
C LYS A 545 -7.77 -11.91 -5.32
N LYS A 546 -7.02 -12.46 -6.27
CA LYS A 546 -5.86 -11.81 -6.91
C LYS A 546 -6.18 -10.40 -7.40
N SER A 547 -5.24 -9.49 -7.20
CA SER A 547 -5.29 -8.12 -7.74
C SER A 547 -4.83 -8.09 -9.20
N LEU A 548 -5.16 -7.01 -9.91
CA LEU A 548 -4.70 -6.81 -11.29
C LEU A 548 -3.17 -6.84 -11.38
N PHE A 549 -2.45 -6.25 -10.41
CA PHE A 549 -0.98 -6.34 -10.34
C PHE A 549 -0.48 -7.78 -10.20
N GLN A 550 -1.10 -8.59 -9.36
CA GLN A 550 -0.71 -9.99 -9.19
C GLN A 550 -0.95 -10.80 -10.47
N LEU A 551 -2.09 -10.61 -11.15
CA LEU A 551 -2.37 -11.25 -12.45
C LEU A 551 -1.34 -10.88 -13.52
N PHE A 552 -0.80 -9.65 -13.50
CA PHE A 552 0.27 -9.24 -14.41
C PHE A 552 1.63 -9.87 -14.05
N ALA A 553 1.99 -9.92 -12.77
CA ALA A 553 3.25 -10.51 -12.32
C ALA A 553 3.30 -12.03 -12.55
N GLU A 554 2.21 -12.75 -12.22
CA GLU A 554 2.10 -14.19 -12.48
C GLU A 554 2.14 -14.51 -13.99
N ARG A 555 1.57 -13.65 -14.85
CA ARG A 555 1.70 -13.78 -16.32
C ARG A 555 3.14 -13.60 -16.80
N ILE A 556 3.93 -12.72 -16.16
CA ILE A 556 5.36 -12.56 -16.49
C ILE A 556 6.16 -13.79 -16.06
N LEU A 557 5.95 -14.29 -14.84
CA LEU A 557 6.61 -15.50 -14.33
C LEU A 557 6.30 -16.75 -15.19
N ALA A 558 5.08 -16.85 -15.70
CA ALA A 558 4.71 -17.89 -16.66
C ALA A 558 5.53 -17.79 -17.96
N LEU A 559 5.66 -16.59 -18.55
CA LEU A 559 6.47 -16.38 -19.75
C LEU A 559 7.97 -16.62 -19.53
N GLU A 560 8.53 -16.23 -18.37
CA GLU A 560 9.91 -16.56 -18.00
C GLU A 560 10.10 -18.09 -17.97
N THR A 561 9.18 -18.81 -17.31
CA THR A 561 9.19 -20.28 -17.22
C THR A 561 9.07 -20.96 -18.58
N LEU A 562 8.10 -20.57 -19.41
CA LEU A 562 7.88 -21.11 -20.76
C LEU A 562 9.07 -20.86 -21.69
N THR A 563 9.70 -19.69 -21.57
CA THR A 563 10.92 -19.36 -22.33
C THR A 563 12.08 -20.24 -21.87
N ASP A 564 12.29 -20.36 -20.57
CA ASP A 564 13.37 -21.18 -20.02
C ASP A 564 13.20 -22.67 -20.36
N GLU A 565 11.98 -23.20 -20.36
CA GLU A 565 11.70 -24.57 -20.80
C GLU A 565 11.97 -24.76 -22.30
N LYS A 566 11.59 -23.80 -23.15
CA LYS A 566 11.90 -23.80 -24.59
C LYS A 566 13.40 -23.77 -24.90
N TYR A 567 14.20 -23.04 -24.11
CA TYR A 567 15.65 -22.86 -24.31
C TYR A 567 16.53 -23.67 -23.33
N GLY A 568 15.96 -24.69 -22.68
CA GLY A 568 16.70 -25.68 -21.88
C GLY A 568 17.31 -25.15 -20.59
N ARG A 569 16.75 -24.08 -20.02
CA ARG A 569 17.14 -23.44 -18.74
C ARG A 569 18.63 -23.07 -18.62
N THR A 570 19.28 -22.81 -19.75
CA THR A 570 20.73 -22.52 -19.86
C THR A 570 21.14 -21.16 -19.28
N LYS A 571 20.20 -20.22 -19.25
CA LYS A 571 20.24 -18.89 -18.65
C LYS A 571 18.80 -18.59 -18.22
N ALA A 572 18.59 -18.08 -17.00
CA ALA A 572 17.28 -17.60 -16.59
C ALA A 572 16.82 -16.44 -17.48
N SER A 573 15.65 -16.58 -18.10
CA SER A 573 15.00 -15.52 -18.87
C SER A 573 14.31 -14.58 -17.89
N LYS A 574 14.53 -13.26 -18.06
CA LYS A 574 13.98 -12.23 -17.17
C LYS A 574 13.36 -11.11 -17.99
N ILE A 575 12.16 -10.68 -17.60
CA ILE A 575 11.40 -9.60 -18.25
C ILE A 575 11.29 -8.44 -17.26
N PRO A 576 12.13 -7.40 -17.37
CA PRO A 576 12.05 -6.24 -16.48
C PRO A 576 10.65 -5.61 -16.49
N LEU A 577 10.05 -5.45 -15.31
CA LEU A 577 8.71 -4.92 -15.12
C LEU A 577 8.79 -3.48 -14.63
N LEU A 578 8.37 -2.53 -15.47
CA LEU A 578 8.29 -1.12 -15.13
C LEU A 578 6.86 -0.72 -14.79
N ILE A 579 6.68 0.03 -13.71
CA ILE A 579 5.36 0.44 -13.21
C ILE A 579 5.36 1.97 -13.11
N MET A 580 4.64 2.59 -14.05
CA MET A 580 4.48 4.05 -14.08
C MET A 580 3.34 4.46 -13.15
N THR A 581 3.68 5.01 -11.99
CA THR A 581 2.74 5.51 -10.99
C THR A 581 2.47 7.00 -11.21
N SER A 582 1.59 7.59 -10.40
CA SER A 582 1.52 9.04 -10.18
C SER A 582 2.01 9.38 -8.77
N ALA A 583 2.32 10.65 -8.51
CA ALA A 583 2.79 11.09 -7.19
C ALA A 583 1.80 10.76 -6.05
N LEU A 584 0.50 10.67 -6.35
CA LEU A 584 -0.55 10.33 -5.38
C LEU A 584 -0.64 8.83 -5.07
N ASN A 585 -0.06 7.96 -5.90
CA ASN A 585 -0.20 6.49 -5.75
C ASN A 585 1.13 5.72 -5.75
N HIS A 586 2.28 6.41 -5.85
CA HIS A 586 3.61 5.81 -5.86
C HIS A 586 3.90 4.95 -4.62
N ASP A 587 3.91 5.57 -3.43
CA ASP A 587 4.34 4.91 -2.20
C ASP A 587 3.43 3.73 -1.82
N HIS A 588 2.11 3.88 -1.98
CA HIS A 588 1.16 2.78 -1.76
C HIS A 588 1.39 1.63 -2.74
N THR A 589 1.67 1.92 -4.03
CA THR A 589 1.99 0.87 -5.01
C THR A 589 3.28 0.14 -4.67
N VAL A 590 4.34 0.88 -4.29
CA VAL A 590 5.65 0.30 -3.92
C VAL A 590 5.52 -0.57 -2.67
N SER A 591 4.85 -0.08 -1.62
CA SER A 591 4.62 -0.83 -0.38
C SER A 591 3.72 -2.06 -0.58
N TYR A 592 2.75 -2.00 -1.50
CA TYR A 592 1.93 -3.15 -1.87
C TYR A 592 2.76 -4.26 -2.52
N PHE A 593 3.60 -3.93 -3.51
CA PHE A 593 4.51 -4.92 -4.11
C PHE A 593 5.47 -5.54 -3.08
N ARG A 594 6.01 -4.74 -2.15
CA ARG A 594 6.86 -5.27 -1.06
C ARG A 594 6.11 -6.20 -0.10
N ARG A 595 4.90 -5.85 0.33
CA ARG A 595 4.06 -6.68 1.23
C ARG A 595 3.83 -8.08 0.65
N TYR A 596 3.62 -8.17 -0.67
CA TYR A 596 3.40 -9.42 -1.39
C TYR A 596 4.66 -9.99 -2.05
N ARG A 597 5.86 -9.62 -1.59
CA ARG A 597 7.17 -10.13 -2.08
C ARG A 597 7.27 -10.12 -3.61
N PHE A 598 6.86 -9.01 -4.23
CA PHE A 598 6.84 -8.76 -5.67
C PHE A 598 6.05 -9.82 -6.48
N PHE A 599 5.14 -10.55 -5.82
CA PHE A 599 4.37 -11.66 -6.38
C PHE A 599 5.24 -12.79 -6.96
N GLY A 600 6.48 -12.94 -6.45
CA GLY A 600 7.46 -13.93 -6.93
C GLY A 600 8.42 -13.42 -8.02
N LEU A 601 8.28 -12.19 -8.49
CA LEU A 601 9.30 -11.52 -9.32
C LEU A 601 10.52 -11.12 -8.47
N GLU A 602 11.68 -10.99 -9.09
CA GLU A 602 12.89 -10.49 -8.43
C GLU A 602 12.78 -8.98 -8.18
N GLU A 603 13.05 -8.49 -6.95
CA GLU A 603 12.99 -7.04 -6.65
C GLU A 603 13.93 -6.22 -7.55
N GLU A 604 15.04 -6.81 -8.00
CA GLU A 604 16.01 -6.13 -8.87
C GLU A 604 15.59 -5.96 -10.34
N ASP A 605 14.49 -6.60 -10.78
CA ASP A 605 13.88 -6.42 -12.10
C ASP A 605 12.52 -5.67 -12.08
N VAL A 606 12.01 -5.30 -10.90
CA VAL A 606 10.76 -4.50 -10.76
C VAL A 606 11.06 -3.02 -10.48
N TYR A 607 10.65 -2.13 -11.39
CA TYR A 607 11.01 -0.71 -11.37
C TYR A 607 9.80 0.23 -11.33
N PHE A 608 9.63 0.91 -10.21
CA PHE A 608 8.68 2.02 -10.08
C PHE A 608 9.29 3.34 -10.59
N PHE A 609 8.47 4.16 -11.22
CA PHE A 609 8.76 5.56 -11.55
C PHE A 609 7.45 6.35 -11.59
N SER A 610 7.46 7.61 -11.14
CA SER A 610 6.27 8.47 -11.24
C SER A 610 6.26 9.22 -12.57
N GLN A 611 5.07 9.33 -13.17
CA GLN A 611 4.81 10.34 -14.20
C GLN A 611 4.85 11.77 -13.61
N GLY A 612 4.87 12.76 -14.50
CA GLY A 612 4.88 14.17 -14.15
C GLY A 612 3.53 14.67 -13.62
N THR A 613 3.49 15.97 -13.33
CA THR A 613 2.24 16.68 -13.02
C THR A 613 2.22 18.05 -13.68
N LEU A 614 1.05 18.46 -14.17
CA LEU A 614 0.78 19.83 -14.60
C LEU A 614 -0.10 20.55 -13.57
N PRO A 615 -0.01 21.89 -13.46
CA PRO A 615 -1.00 22.68 -12.74
C PRO A 615 -2.40 22.55 -13.34
N CYS A 616 -3.42 22.76 -12.51
CA CYS A 616 -4.79 22.95 -12.96
C CYS A 616 -5.03 24.43 -13.33
N PHE A 617 -5.86 24.68 -14.34
CA PHE A 617 -6.13 26.02 -14.87
C PHE A 617 -7.62 26.38 -14.77
N THR A 618 -7.93 27.67 -14.58
CA THR A 618 -9.29 28.20 -14.80
C THR A 618 -9.59 28.29 -16.31
N LEU A 619 -10.84 28.58 -16.67
CA LEU A 619 -11.25 28.76 -18.08
C LEU A 619 -10.56 29.95 -18.77
N ASP A 620 -10.17 30.98 -18.01
CA ASP A 620 -9.39 32.14 -18.46
C ASP A 620 -7.86 31.95 -18.31
N GLY A 621 -7.40 30.78 -17.89
CA GLY A 621 -5.98 30.38 -17.86
C GLY A 621 -5.19 30.77 -16.61
N LYS A 622 -5.84 31.25 -15.54
CA LYS A 622 -5.18 31.41 -14.24
C LYS A 622 -4.84 30.03 -13.65
N LEU A 623 -3.76 29.96 -12.88
CA LEU A 623 -3.45 28.79 -12.06
C LEU A 623 -4.49 28.64 -10.92
N ILE A 624 -4.95 27.42 -10.66
CA ILE A 624 -5.85 27.11 -9.54
C ILE A 624 -5.04 26.75 -8.29
N LEU A 625 -5.32 27.43 -7.18
CA LEU A 625 -4.88 27.03 -5.84
C LEU A 625 -5.90 26.09 -5.20
N GLU A 626 -5.44 24.99 -4.60
CA GLU A 626 -6.23 23.99 -3.87
C GLU A 626 -6.62 24.47 -2.46
N ASN A 627 -5.79 25.33 -1.89
CA ASN A 627 -6.00 26.16 -0.69
C ASN A 627 -4.98 27.31 -0.74
N THR A 628 -4.92 28.15 0.30
CA THR A 628 -3.98 29.29 0.42
C THR A 628 -2.51 29.02 0.09
N HIS A 629 -2.04 27.78 0.15
CA HIS A 629 -0.63 27.43 0.06
C HIS A 629 -0.34 26.33 -0.99
N ILE A 630 -1.27 25.43 -1.30
CA ILE A 630 -1.10 24.34 -2.28
C ILE A 630 -1.60 24.76 -3.66
N LEU A 631 -0.74 24.63 -4.68
CA LEU A 631 -1.14 24.72 -6.09
C LEU A 631 -1.85 23.43 -6.52
N ALA A 632 -3.08 23.52 -7.02
CA ALA A 632 -3.83 22.37 -7.50
C ALA A 632 -3.16 21.75 -8.73
N LYS A 633 -2.93 20.44 -8.71
CA LYS A 633 -2.20 19.71 -9.76
C LYS A 633 -2.97 18.50 -10.30
N ALA A 634 -2.50 17.98 -11.42
CA ALA A 634 -2.99 16.79 -12.07
C ALA A 634 -1.83 15.99 -12.67
N SER A 635 -1.98 14.67 -12.78
CA SER A 635 -1.15 13.85 -13.66
C SER A 635 -1.18 14.39 -15.09
N ASP A 636 -0.05 14.41 -15.77
CA ASP A 636 0.15 14.99 -17.11
C ASP A 636 -0.40 14.14 -18.28
N GLY A 637 -1.38 13.26 -18.01
CA GLY A 637 -1.90 12.26 -18.94
C GLY A 637 -0.94 11.07 -19.13
N ASN A 638 -1.34 10.02 -19.85
CA ASN A 638 -0.45 8.86 -20.05
C ASN A 638 0.67 9.12 -21.08
N GLY A 639 0.59 10.20 -21.85
CA GLY A 639 1.67 10.71 -22.71
C GLY A 639 2.89 11.23 -21.95
N GLY A 640 2.76 11.56 -20.66
CA GLY A 640 3.89 11.85 -19.77
C GLY A 640 4.89 10.69 -19.64
N PHE A 641 4.49 9.46 -20.02
CA PHE A 641 5.31 8.25 -20.04
C PHE A 641 6.71 8.44 -20.61
N TYR A 642 6.84 9.00 -21.83
CA TYR A 642 8.13 9.08 -22.51
C TYR A 642 9.13 9.96 -21.75
N ARG A 643 8.66 11.11 -21.27
CA ARG A 643 9.45 12.04 -20.45
C ARG A 643 9.80 11.41 -19.10
N ALA A 644 8.83 10.80 -18.42
CA ALA A 644 9.04 10.18 -17.13
C ALA A 644 10.01 8.99 -17.18
N LEU A 645 10.00 8.20 -18.26
CA LEU A 645 10.91 7.07 -18.47
C LEU A 645 12.38 7.54 -18.64
N ASP A 646 12.58 8.69 -19.30
CA ASP A 646 13.89 9.31 -19.50
C ASP A 646 14.40 10.03 -18.22
N GLU A 647 13.60 10.94 -17.66
CA GLU A 647 13.96 11.74 -16.47
C GLU A 647 14.17 10.88 -15.21
N SER A 648 13.54 9.71 -15.11
CA SER A 648 13.79 8.74 -14.03
C SER A 648 15.02 7.85 -14.24
N GLY A 649 15.74 8.02 -15.35
CA GLY A 649 16.90 7.21 -15.73
C GLY A 649 16.57 5.77 -16.15
N LYS A 650 15.28 5.39 -16.19
CA LYS A 650 14.86 4.02 -16.51
C LYS A 650 15.11 3.68 -17.98
N LEU A 651 14.99 4.64 -18.90
CA LEU A 651 15.35 4.48 -20.31
C LEU A 651 16.82 4.06 -20.48
N ALA A 652 17.74 4.77 -19.80
CA ALA A 652 19.17 4.47 -19.81
C ALA A 652 19.49 3.12 -19.13
N LEU A 653 18.77 2.76 -18.05
CA LEU A 653 18.89 1.45 -17.40
C LEU A 653 18.53 0.31 -18.35
N LEU A 654 17.44 0.45 -19.12
CA LEU A 654 17.01 -0.58 -20.08
C LEU A 654 17.97 -0.69 -21.26
N GLN A 655 18.49 0.43 -21.78
CA GLN A 655 19.58 0.42 -22.76
C GLN A 655 20.83 -0.31 -22.23
N ALA A 656 21.21 -0.09 -20.97
CA ALA A 656 22.34 -0.77 -20.33
C ALA A 656 22.10 -2.28 -20.08
N ARG A 657 20.84 -2.71 -19.88
CA ARG A 657 20.42 -4.12 -19.82
C ARG A 657 20.36 -4.81 -21.20
N GLY A 658 20.43 -4.07 -22.31
CA GLY A 658 20.31 -4.62 -23.67
C GLY A 658 18.86 -4.79 -24.15
N VAL A 659 17.89 -4.12 -23.51
CA VAL A 659 16.49 -4.13 -23.93
C VAL A 659 16.34 -3.30 -25.22
N GLU A 660 15.60 -3.85 -26.18
CA GLU A 660 15.28 -3.24 -27.48
C GLU A 660 13.79 -2.88 -27.58
N TYR A 661 12.92 -3.59 -26.88
CA TYR A 661 11.46 -3.57 -27.03
C TYR A 661 10.74 -3.31 -25.70
N LEU A 662 9.72 -2.44 -25.73
CA LEU A 662 8.81 -2.21 -24.61
C LEU A 662 7.40 -2.68 -24.96
N HIS A 663 6.79 -3.50 -24.11
CA HIS A 663 5.35 -3.77 -24.13
C HIS A 663 4.65 -2.88 -23.11
N VAL A 664 3.97 -1.82 -23.56
CA VAL A 664 3.29 -0.86 -22.68
C VAL A 664 1.79 -1.14 -22.63
N VAL A 665 1.24 -1.33 -21.43
CA VAL A 665 -0.16 -1.74 -21.21
C VAL A 665 -0.87 -0.89 -20.14
N SER A 666 -2.17 -0.67 -20.30
CA SER A 666 -3.02 -0.13 -19.23
C SER A 666 -3.17 -1.12 -18.08
N VAL A 667 -3.05 -0.65 -16.84
CA VAL A 667 -3.30 -1.46 -15.63
C VAL A 667 -4.73 -1.99 -15.52
N ASP A 668 -5.68 -1.43 -16.29
CA ASP A 668 -7.11 -1.68 -16.09
C ASP A 668 -7.73 -2.81 -16.91
N ASN A 669 -6.96 -3.56 -17.69
CA ASN A 669 -7.47 -4.66 -18.51
C ASN A 669 -7.12 -6.04 -17.90
N ALA A 670 -8.11 -6.74 -17.34
CA ALA A 670 -7.91 -8.02 -16.66
C ALA A 670 -7.50 -9.17 -17.60
N LEU A 671 -7.91 -9.13 -18.87
CA LEU A 671 -7.52 -10.09 -19.91
C LEU A 671 -6.20 -9.75 -20.60
N CYS A 672 -5.53 -8.65 -20.23
CA CYS A 672 -4.34 -8.21 -20.94
C CYS A 672 -3.19 -9.22 -20.82
N LYS A 673 -2.85 -9.83 -21.97
CA LYS A 673 -1.66 -10.65 -22.19
C LYS A 673 -0.43 -9.73 -22.21
N ILE A 674 0.12 -9.48 -21.02
CA ILE A 674 1.33 -8.67 -20.81
C ILE A 674 2.57 -9.45 -21.27
N ALA A 675 3.53 -8.76 -21.89
CA ALA A 675 4.69 -9.35 -22.57
C ALA A 675 4.35 -10.40 -23.66
N ASP A 676 3.15 -10.32 -24.26
CA ASP A 676 2.62 -11.30 -25.23
C ASP A 676 3.59 -11.61 -26.39
N PRO A 677 4.16 -12.82 -26.44
CA PRO A 677 5.14 -13.17 -27.46
C PRO A 677 4.55 -13.17 -28.88
N VAL A 678 3.22 -13.34 -29.06
CA VAL A 678 2.58 -13.28 -30.37
C VAL A 678 2.59 -11.84 -30.91
N PHE A 679 2.18 -10.85 -30.11
CA PHE A 679 2.22 -9.43 -30.51
C PHE A 679 3.64 -8.87 -30.63
N ILE A 680 4.55 -9.25 -29.73
CA ILE A 680 5.96 -8.85 -29.83
C ILE A 680 6.61 -9.43 -31.09
N GLY A 681 6.45 -10.74 -31.34
CA GLY A 681 6.95 -11.38 -32.55
C GLY A 681 6.28 -10.92 -33.84
N TYR A 682 5.01 -10.52 -33.79
CA TYR A 682 4.32 -9.84 -34.89
C TYR A 682 5.04 -8.53 -35.26
N CYS A 683 5.28 -7.67 -34.27
CA CYS A 683 5.93 -6.37 -34.48
C CYS A 683 7.38 -6.54 -34.98
N ILE A 684 8.14 -7.49 -34.41
CA ILE A 684 9.49 -7.85 -34.87
C ILE A 684 9.46 -8.37 -36.32
N SER A 685 8.51 -9.24 -36.68
CA SER A 685 8.37 -9.76 -38.06
C SER A 685 8.00 -8.71 -39.11
N LYS A 686 7.61 -7.51 -38.68
CA LYS A 686 7.25 -6.36 -39.51
C LYS A 686 8.35 -5.29 -39.57
N ASP A 687 9.46 -5.47 -38.84
CA ASP A 687 10.45 -4.42 -38.55
C ASP A 687 9.78 -3.13 -38.04
N ALA A 688 8.81 -3.29 -37.12
CA ALA A 688 8.03 -2.18 -36.60
C ALA A 688 8.86 -1.32 -35.64
N ASP A 689 8.74 0.01 -35.74
CA ASP A 689 9.33 0.96 -34.78
C ASP A 689 8.36 1.27 -33.61
N CYS A 690 7.06 1.22 -33.91
CA CYS A 690 5.91 1.37 -33.02
C CYS A 690 4.84 0.34 -33.39
N GLY A 691 4.00 -0.09 -32.44
CA GLY A 691 2.87 -0.97 -32.71
C GLY A 691 1.71 -0.79 -31.74
N ASN A 692 0.50 -1.15 -32.16
CA ASN A 692 -0.69 -1.12 -31.32
C ASN A 692 -1.56 -2.37 -31.53
N LYS A 693 -1.96 -2.99 -30.43
CA LYS A 693 -2.98 -4.03 -30.41
C LYS A 693 -4.34 -3.36 -30.29
N VAL A 694 -5.30 -3.80 -31.10
CA VAL A 694 -6.67 -3.24 -31.17
C VAL A 694 -7.71 -4.35 -31.08
N VAL A 695 -8.91 -4.03 -30.60
CA VAL A 695 -10.09 -4.90 -30.77
C VAL A 695 -11.03 -4.27 -31.79
N TRP A 696 -11.80 -5.06 -32.52
CA TRP A 696 -12.79 -4.48 -33.42
C TRP A 696 -13.96 -3.89 -32.63
N LYS A 697 -14.33 -2.66 -32.98
CA LYS A 697 -15.48 -1.93 -32.44
C LYS A 697 -16.76 -2.59 -32.95
N THR A 698 -17.59 -3.11 -32.04
CA THR A 698 -18.84 -3.80 -32.43
C THR A 698 -20.01 -2.82 -32.61
N ARG A 699 -19.93 -1.65 -31.96
CA ARG A 699 -20.98 -0.62 -31.92
C ARG A 699 -20.39 0.76 -32.18
N SER A 700 -21.09 1.59 -32.95
CA SER A 700 -20.63 2.97 -33.23
C SER A 700 -20.52 3.83 -31.96
N ASP A 701 -21.38 3.60 -30.96
CA ASP A 701 -21.48 4.35 -29.70
C ASP A 701 -20.47 3.95 -28.61
N GLU A 702 -19.60 2.95 -28.86
CA GLU A 702 -18.57 2.54 -27.91
C GLU A 702 -17.52 3.65 -27.71
N LYS A 703 -17.20 3.96 -26.45
CA LYS A 703 -16.29 5.05 -26.04
C LYS A 703 -14.84 4.57 -25.97
N VAL A 704 -14.28 4.33 -27.15
CA VAL A 704 -12.89 3.94 -27.36
C VAL A 704 -12.32 4.75 -28.53
N GLY A 705 -11.11 5.28 -28.37
CA GLY A 705 -10.38 5.95 -29.45
C GLY A 705 -10.05 4.97 -30.58
N ILE A 706 -10.16 5.42 -31.82
CA ILE A 706 -10.01 4.60 -33.02
C ILE A 706 -8.68 4.88 -33.70
N VAL A 707 -7.89 3.85 -33.95
CA VAL A 707 -6.67 3.95 -34.78
C VAL A 707 -7.09 4.19 -36.22
N ALA A 708 -6.58 5.28 -36.78
CA ALA A 708 -6.88 5.75 -38.13
C ALA A 708 -5.61 6.32 -38.77
N LYS A 709 -5.75 6.87 -39.97
CA LYS A 709 -4.76 7.76 -40.57
C LYS A 709 -5.33 9.17 -40.70
N SER A 710 -4.46 10.16 -40.55
CA SER A 710 -4.70 11.55 -40.93
C SER A 710 -3.51 12.02 -41.77
N ASN A 711 -3.78 12.51 -42.97
CA ASN A 711 -2.74 12.87 -43.95
C ASN A 711 -1.72 11.73 -44.14
N SER A 712 -2.24 10.50 -44.31
CA SER A 712 -1.49 9.23 -44.42
C SER A 712 -0.60 8.82 -43.23
N ARG A 713 -0.54 9.61 -42.13
CA ARG A 713 0.16 9.25 -40.87
C ARG A 713 -0.81 8.62 -39.88
N PHE A 714 -0.35 7.64 -39.10
CA PHE A 714 -1.17 7.00 -38.08
C PHE A 714 -1.52 7.97 -36.94
N CYS A 715 -2.76 7.91 -36.45
CA CYS A 715 -3.23 8.61 -35.27
C CYS A 715 -4.27 7.77 -34.51
N VAL A 716 -4.65 8.22 -33.32
CA VAL A 716 -5.90 7.79 -32.66
C VAL A 716 -6.85 8.98 -32.65
N ILE A 717 -8.10 8.75 -33.06
CA ILE A 717 -9.17 9.74 -33.00
C ILE A 717 -10.04 9.36 -31.80
N GLU A 718 -10.11 10.21 -30.79
CA GLU A 718 -10.91 9.94 -29.60
C GLU A 718 -12.42 10.03 -29.88
N TYR A 719 -13.22 9.32 -29.08
CA TYR A 719 -14.67 9.18 -29.32
C TYR A 719 -15.43 10.52 -29.22
N SER A 720 -14.82 11.55 -28.64
CA SER A 720 -15.33 12.93 -28.56
C SER A 720 -15.06 13.79 -29.80
N GLU A 721 -14.17 13.36 -30.68
CA GLU A 721 -13.72 14.12 -31.87
C GLU A 721 -14.25 13.54 -33.19
N MET A 722 -14.75 12.29 -33.18
CA MET A 722 -15.29 11.62 -34.35
C MET A 722 -16.76 12.00 -34.62
N ASP A 723 -17.06 12.40 -35.86
CA ASP A 723 -18.44 12.63 -36.30
C ASP A 723 -19.29 11.34 -36.31
N ASN A 724 -20.57 11.49 -35.97
CA ASN A 724 -21.54 10.39 -35.89
C ASN A 724 -21.81 9.72 -37.24
N ASN A 725 -21.66 10.41 -38.37
CA ASN A 725 -21.83 9.77 -39.68
C ASN A 725 -20.64 8.86 -39.98
N ILE A 726 -19.42 9.30 -39.64
CA ILE A 726 -18.16 8.57 -39.84
C ILE A 726 -18.09 7.34 -38.93
N SER A 727 -18.45 7.48 -37.65
CA SER A 727 -18.44 6.38 -36.67
C SER A 727 -19.45 5.25 -36.98
N GLN A 728 -20.41 5.51 -37.87
CA GLN A 728 -21.41 4.54 -38.35
C GLN A 728 -21.07 3.92 -39.70
N LEU A 729 -20.03 4.38 -40.41
CA LEU A 729 -19.62 3.82 -41.70
C LEU A 729 -19.23 2.34 -41.57
N ARG A 730 -19.71 1.53 -42.51
CA ARG A 730 -19.40 0.10 -42.61
C ARG A 730 -18.65 -0.24 -43.89
N ASP A 731 -18.02 -1.41 -43.89
CA ASP A 731 -17.45 -2.05 -45.07
C ASP A 731 -18.41 -3.10 -45.66
N GLU A 732 -17.98 -3.81 -46.71
CA GLU A 732 -18.77 -4.82 -47.42
C GLU A 732 -19.08 -6.07 -46.58
N SER A 733 -18.34 -6.31 -45.49
CA SER A 733 -18.65 -7.37 -44.50
C SER A 733 -19.72 -6.95 -43.49
N GLY A 734 -20.12 -5.67 -43.51
CA GLY A 734 -20.96 -5.06 -42.48
C GLY A 734 -20.20 -4.68 -41.20
N SER A 735 -18.89 -4.87 -41.14
CA SER A 735 -18.04 -4.41 -40.03
C SER A 735 -17.91 -2.89 -40.05
N LEU A 736 -17.69 -2.25 -38.89
CA LEU A 736 -17.40 -0.80 -38.85
C LEU A 736 -16.07 -0.50 -39.54
N ARG A 737 -16.09 0.42 -40.51
CA ARG A 737 -14.92 0.85 -41.30
C ARG A 737 -13.87 1.52 -40.41
N PHE A 738 -14.33 2.33 -39.45
CA PHE A 738 -13.53 2.90 -38.37
C PHE A 738 -13.65 2.03 -37.11
N GLY A 739 -13.23 0.76 -37.26
CA GLY A 739 -13.42 -0.28 -36.25
C GLY A 739 -12.20 -0.60 -35.37
N ALA A 740 -11.00 -0.07 -35.66
CA ALA A 740 -9.78 -0.41 -34.92
C ALA A 740 -9.72 0.29 -33.55
N GLY A 741 -10.40 -0.24 -32.53
CA GLY A 741 -10.46 0.33 -31.19
C GLY A 741 -9.16 0.12 -30.40
N ASN A 742 -8.48 1.20 -30.02
CA ASN A 742 -7.25 1.17 -29.23
C ASN A 742 -7.54 0.69 -27.79
N ILE A 743 -6.93 -0.44 -27.38
CA ILE A 743 -7.09 -0.99 -26.03
C ILE A 743 -5.99 -0.56 -25.05
N CYS A 744 -5.20 0.47 -25.39
CA CYS A 744 -4.06 0.94 -24.60
C CYS A 744 -3.03 -0.19 -24.34
N ASN A 745 -2.64 -0.86 -25.43
CA ASN A 745 -1.68 -1.96 -25.47
C ASN A 745 -0.75 -1.73 -26.68
N HIS A 746 0.51 -1.45 -26.39
CA HIS A 746 1.45 -0.83 -27.33
C HIS A 746 2.81 -1.52 -27.35
N PHE A 747 3.43 -1.54 -28.51
CA PHE A 747 4.82 -1.93 -28.70
C PHE A 747 5.62 -0.68 -29.08
N PHE A 748 6.79 -0.49 -28.47
CA PHE A 748 7.74 0.54 -28.90
C PHE A 748 9.15 -0.01 -28.91
N THR A 749 9.92 0.32 -29.95
CA THR A 749 11.38 0.14 -29.88
C THR A 749 12.02 1.24 -29.05
N ILE A 750 13.06 0.91 -28.30
CA ILE A 750 13.88 1.90 -27.57
C ILE A 750 14.45 2.94 -28.54
N ASN A 751 14.83 2.52 -29.76
CA ASN A 751 15.31 3.43 -30.81
C ASN A 751 14.25 4.44 -31.25
N PHE A 752 12.98 4.05 -31.40
CA PHE A 752 11.88 4.98 -31.69
C PHE A 752 11.74 6.05 -30.61
N ILE A 753 11.78 5.64 -29.33
CA ILE A 753 11.69 6.57 -28.20
C ILE A 753 12.88 7.55 -28.17
N VAL A 754 14.11 7.03 -28.20
CA VAL A 754 15.35 7.83 -28.03
C VAL A 754 15.69 8.66 -29.27
N HIS A 755 15.31 8.24 -30.48
CA HIS A 755 15.73 8.89 -31.71
C HIS A 755 14.65 9.63 -32.49
N ARG A 756 13.37 9.36 -32.23
CA ARG A 756 12.23 10.09 -32.80
C ARG A 756 11.46 10.81 -31.73
N VAL A 757 10.80 10.08 -30.81
CA VAL A 757 9.90 10.67 -29.80
C VAL A 757 10.62 11.76 -29.02
N LEU A 758 11.64 11.45 -28.21
CA LEU A 758 12.27 12.45 -27.31
C LEU A 758 12.95 13.63 -28.02
N LYS A 759 13.18 13.56 -29.34
CA LYS A 759 13.72 14.68 -30.14
C LYS A 759 12.64 15.54 -30.78
N GLU A 760 11.51 14.93 -31.15
CA GLU A 760 10.40 15.58 -31.85
C GLU A 760 9.24 15.93 -30.92
N ILE A 761 9.27 15.49 -29.64
CA ILE A 761 8.14 15.57 -28.72
C ILE A 761 7.72 17.03 -28.46
N LYS A 762 6.56 17.36 -29.03
CA LYS A 762 5.77 18.54 -28.70
C LYS A 762 4.42 18.03 -28.26
N LEU A 763 4.36 17.52 -27.04
CA LEU A 763 3.14 16.95 -26.46
C LEU A 763 1.98 17.92 -26.71
N ASP A 764 1.00 17.45 -27.47
CA ASP A 764 -0.29 18.12 -27.56
C ASP A 764 -1.09 17.71 -26.33
N TYR A 765 -1.60 18.72 -25.63
CA TYR A 765 -2.26 18.54 -24.35
C TYR A 765 -3.76 18.74 -24.52
N HIS A 766 -4.52 17.69 -24.23
CA HIS A 766 -5.96 17.63 -24.43
C HIS A 766 -6.68 18.30 -23.25
N VAL A 767 -7.74 19.07 -23.56
CA VAL A 767 -8.46 19.92 -22.58
C VAL A 767 -9.54 19.10 -21.86
N ALA A 768 -9.27 18.75 -20.61
CA ALA A 768 -10.19 17.96 -19.79
C ALA A 768 -10.86 18.83 -18.71
N HIS A 769 -12.10 19.28 -18.96
CA HIS A 769 -12.90 20.01 -17.97
C HIS A 769 -13.29 19.13 -16.79
N LYS A 770 -13.06 19.59 -15.54
CA LYS A 770 -13.36 18.83 -14.31
C LYS A 770 -13.88 19.74 -13.20
N LYS A 771 -14.52 19.13 -12.20
CA LYS A 771 -14.55 19.65 -10.82
C LYS A 771 -13.12 19.56 -10.29
N ILE A 772 -12.51 20.69 -9.93
CA ILE A 772 -11.14 20.75 -9.41
C ILE A 772 -11.22 21.35 -7.99
N PRO A 773 -10.68 20.66 -6.97
CA PRO A 773 -10.57 21.22 -5.61
C PRO A 773 -9.84 22.56 -5.63
N MET A 774 -10.36 23.53 -4.90
CA MET A 774 -9.85 24.90 -4.89
C MET A 774 -10.08 25.60 -3.55
N ALA A 775 -9.32 26.68 -3.33
CA ALA A 775 -9.51 27.60 -2.22
C ALA A 775 -10.89 28.29 -2.30
N ASP A 776 -11.62 28.34 -1.19
CA ASP A 776 -12.72 29.29 -0.96
C ASP A 776 -12.20 30.65 -0.45
N ASP A 777 -13.11 31.58 -0.18
CA ASP A 777 -12.80 32.95 0.28
C ASP A 777 -12.10 32.96 1.66
N ASP A 778 -12.36 31.97 2.51
CA ASP A 778 -11.68 31.74 3.80
C ASP A 778 -10.36 30.96 3.62
N GLY A 779 -10.01 30.57 2.40
CA GLY A 779 -8.76 29.91 2.04
C GLY A 779 -8.73 28.39 2.23
N CYS A 780 -9.87 27.78 2.57
CA CYS A 780 -10.04 26.34 2.79
C CYS A 780 -10.27 25.58 1.47
N THR A 781 -9.96 24.28 1.44
CA THR A 781 -10.18 23.44 0.25
C THR A 781 -11.65 23.01 0.16
N PHE A 782 -12.34 23.44 -0.90
CA PHE A 782 -13.64 22.88 -1.29
C PHE A 782 -13.59 22.28 -2.70
N THR A 783 -14.55 21.41 -3.04
CA THR A 783 -14.70 20.86 -4.41
C THR A 783 -15.99 21.38 -5.04
N PRO A 784 -15.93 22.20 -6.11
CA PRO A 784 -17.11 22.78 -6.74
C PRO A 784 -18.08 21.76 -7.34
N ASP A 785 -19.38 22.02 -7.23
CA ASP A 785 -20.43 21.14 -7.78
C ASP A 785 -20.46 21.03 -9.31
N LYS A 786 -19.86 21.99 -10.00
CA LYS A 786 -19.78 22.08 -11.47
C LYS A 786 -18.33 22.05 -11.90
N ASN A 787 -18.07 21.79 -13.18
CA ASN A 787 -16.70 21.88 -13.70
C ASN A 787 -16.16 23.30 -13.50
N SER A 788 -15.11 23.43 -12.70
CA SER A 788 -14.52 24.70 -12.25
C SER A 788 -13.21 25.04 -12.97
N GLY A 789 -12.59 24.05 -13.61
CA GLY A 789 -11.33 24.25 -14.32
C GLY A 789 -11.02 23.17 -15.33
N ILE A 790 -9.81 23.30 -15.87
CA ILE A 790 -9.19 22.50 -16.92
C ILE A 790 -8.02 21.73 -16.31
N LYS A 791 -7.97 20.42 -16.60
CA LYS A 791 -6.76 19.60 -16.53
C LYS A 791 -6.24 19.41 -17.95
N LEU A 792 -4.92 19.39 -18.09
CA LEU A 792 -4.22 19.18 -19.36
C LEU A 792 -3.56 17.80 -19.32
N GLU A 793 -3.98 16.91 -20.20
CA GLU A 793 -3.57 15.50 -20.24
C GLU A 793 -3.00 15.23 -21.65
N ALA A 794 -1.76 14.74 -21.77
CA ALA A 794 -1.22 14.25 -23.04
C ALA A 794 -1.50 12.75 -23.20
N PHE A 795 -1.63 12.23 -24.42
CA PHE A 795 -1.87 10.80 -24.64
C PHE A 795 -0.65 10.07 -25.21
N ILE A 796 -0.45 8.82 -24.77
CA ILE A 796 0.70 7.99 -25.16
C ILE A 796 0.72 7.71 -26.67
N PHE A 797 -0.45 7.71 -27.32
CA PHE A 797 -0.62 7.47 -28.75
C PHE A 797 -0.44 8.71 -29.63
N ASP A 798 -0.28 9.91 -29.05
CA ASP A 798 -0.03 11.15 -29.81
C ASP A 798 1.34 11.13 -30.53
N THR A 799 2.17 10.12 -30.25
CA THR A 799 3.45 9.83 -30.93
C THR A 799 3.30 8.97 -32.18
N PHE A 800 2.14 8.34 -32.43
CA PHE A 800 1.92 7.51 -33.64
C PHE A 800 2.24 8.26 -34.96
N PRO A 801 1.98 9.58 -35.12
CA PRO A 801 2.37 10.32 -36.33
C PRO A 801 3.88 10.48 -36.55
N LEU A 802 4.73 10.06 -35.61
CA LEU A 802 6.19 10.08 -35.72
C LEU A 802 6.78 8.75 -36.23
N SER A 803 6.00 7.66 -36.16
CA SER A 803 6.40 6.31 -36.57
C SER A 803 6.48 6.19 -38.08
N GLU A 804 7.48 5.47 -38.57
CA GLU A 804 7.68 5.17 -39.99
C GLU A 804 7.10 3.81 -40.38
N ARG A 805 7.04 2.86 -39.45
CA ARG A 805 6.69 1.46 -39.71
C ARG A 805 5.71 0.92 -38.67
N MET A 806 4.65 1.68 -38.38
CA MET A 806 3.66 1.30 -37.39
C MET A 806 2.95 0.00 -37.76
N ALA A 807 2.95 -0.98 -36.85
CA ALA A 807 2.21 -2.22 -36.98
C ALA A 807 0.91 -2.18 -36.16
N VAL A 808 -0.21 -2.61 -36.74
CA VAL A 808 -1.51 -2.73 -36.04
C VAL A 808 -2.00 -4.17 -36.12
N LEU A 809 -2.32 -4.78 -34.97
CA LEU A 809 -2.83 -6.15 -34.86
C LEU A 809 -4.22 -6.13 -34.23
N ALA A 810 -5.23 -6.59 -34.97
CA ALA A 810 -6.57 -6.77 -34.43
C ALA A 810 -6.73 -8.15 -33.77
N VAL A 811 -7.15 -8.18 -32.51
CA VAL A 811 -7.29 -9.39 -31.69
C VAL A 811 -8.74 -9.65 -31.26
N PRO A 812 -9.09 -10.89 -30.89
CA PRO A 812 -10.39 -11.21 -30.29
C PRO A 812 -10.59 -10.44 -28.96
N ARG A 813 -11.75 -9.81 -28.78
CA ARG A 813 -12.02 -8.98 -27.60
C ARG A 813 -12.16 -9.84 -26.35
N GLU A 814 -12.93 -10.90 -26.49
CA GLU A 814 -13.26 -11.93 -25.53
C GLU A 814 -12.04 -12.67 -24.96
N GLN A 815 -10.89 -12.62 -25.65
CA GLN A 815 -9.64 -13.24 -25.22
C GLN A 815 -8.62 -12.25 -24.62
N GLU A 816 -8.75 -10.95 -24.90
CA GLU A 816 -7.68 -9.96 -24.64
C GLU A 816 -8.13 -8.61 -24.06
N PHE A 817 -9.42 -8.29 -23.98
CA PHE A 817 -9.89 -6.98 -23.53
C PHE A 817 -11.12 -7.03 -22.60
N ALA A 818 -10.85 -7.05 -21.30
CA ALA A 818 -11.80 -6.91 -20.21
C ALA A 818 -11.43 -5.72 -19.30
N PRO A 819 -11.79 -4.47 -19.68
CA PRO A 819 -11.46 -3.28 -18.92
C PRO A 819 -12.28 -3.15 -17.62
N VAL A 820 -11.65 -2.68 -16.55
CA VAL A 820 -12.26 -2.45 -15.23
C VAL A 820 -12.26 -0.94 -14.95
N LYS A 821 -13.38 -0.29 -15.27
CA LYS A 821 -13.54 1.17 -15.27
C LYS A 821 -14.73 1.66 -14.45
N ASN A 822 -15.74 0.81 -14.23
CA ASN A 822 -16.98 1.10 -13.53
C ASN A 822 -17.12 0.23 -12.27
N GLN A 823 -18.01 0.62 -11.36
CA GLN A 823 -18.28 -0.10 -10.10
C GLN A 823 -18.75 -1.55 -10.31
N PRO A 824 -18.58 -2.44 -9.32
CA PRO A 824 -19.24 -3.75 -9.28
C PRO A 824 -20.74 -3.66 -9.61
N GLY A 825 -21.26 -4.65 -10.33
CA GLY A 825 -22.66 -4.70 -10.77
C GLY A 825 -23.03 -3.81 -11.97
N ALA A 826 -22.13 -2.94 -12.47
CA ALA A 826 -22.42 -2.15 -13.67
C ALA A 826 -22.45 -3.01 -14.96
N GLU A 827 -23.35 -2.68 -15.89
CA GLU A 827 -23.59 -3.43 -17.14
C GLU A 827 -22.39 -3.57 -18.09
N ARG A 828 -21.34 -2.76 -17.92
CA ARG A 828 -20.15 -2.71 -18.80
C ARG A 828 -18.91 -2.31 -18.01
N ASP A 829 -17.75 -2.74 -18.49
CA ASP A 829 -16.42 -2.41 -17.97
C ASP A 829 -16.31 -2.55 -16.43
N SER A 830 -16.92 -3.59 -15.87
CA SER A 830 -17.06 -3.82 -14.42
C SER A 830 -16.30 -5.07 -13.97
N PRO A 831 -15.93 -5.16 -12.67
CA PRO A 831 -15.23 -6.31 -12.10
C PRO A 831 -15.91 -7.66 -12.41
N ASN A 832 -17.25 -7.72 -12.28
CA ASN A 832 -18.04 -8.92 -12.53
C ASN A 832 -17.94 -9.40 -13.99
N ILE A 833 -17.96 -8.47 -14.94
CA ILE A 833 -17.82 -8.78 -16.37
C ILE A 833 -16.39 -9.23 -16.68
N ALA A 834 -15.39 -8.61 -16.07
CA ALA A 834 -14.00 -9.02 -16.23
C ALA A 834 -13.73 -10.43 -15.68
N GLY A 835 -14.29 -10.77 -14.50
CA GLY A 835 -14.22 -12.12 -13.94
C GLY A 835 -14.98 -13.17 -14.77
N ALA A 836 -16.15 -12.81 -15.31
CA ALA A 836 -16.91 -13.68 -16.22
C ALA A 836 -16.16 -13.92 -17.55
N MET A 837 -15.56 -12.89 -18.15
CA MET A 837 -14.77 -13.04 -19.38
C MET A 837 -13.51 -13.89 -19.16
N LEU A 838 -12.82 -13.74 -18.02
CA LEU A 838 -11.74 -14.65 -17.61
C LEU A 838 -12.23 -16.08 -17.43
N SER A 839 -13.42 -16.28 -16.85
CA SER A 839 -14.04 -17.62 -16.70
C SER A 839 -14.36 -18.26 -18.06
N CYS A 840 -14.90 -17.49 -19.01
CA CYS A 840 -15.16 -17.96 -20.36
C CYS A 840 -13.85 -18.36 -21.07
N GLU A 841 -12.82 -17.52 -21.02
CA GLU A 841 -11.55 -17.80 -21.70
C GLU A 841 -10.80 -18.99 -21.08
N ALA A 842 -10.82 -19.14 -19.75
CA ALA A 842 -10.30 -20.33 -19.08
C ALA A 842 -10.99 -21.63 -19.54
N LYS A 843 -12.32 -21.60 -19.73
CA LYS A 843 -13.07 -22.73 -20.31
C LYS A 843 -12.73 -22.96 -21.78
N ASN A 844 -12.58 -21.89 -22.58
CA ASN A 844 -12.17 -21.99 -23.98
C ASN A 844 -10.83 -22.73 -24.12
N TRP A 845 -9.85 -22.42 -23.26
CA TRP A 845 -8.54 -23.08 -23.28
C TRP A 845 -8.66 -24.59 -23.01
N LEU A 846 -9.44 -24.98 -21.99
CA LEU A 846 -9.70 -26.39 -21.66
C LEU A 846 -10.47 -27.11 -22.77
N LEU A 847 -11.44 -26.46 -23.42
CA LEU A 847 -12.22 -27.02 -24.52
C LEU A 847 -11.40 -27.18 -25.81
N ASN A 848 -10.56 -26.19 -26.15
CA ASN A 848 -9.63 -26.29 -27.28
C ASN A 848 -8.64 -27.44 -27.05
N CYS A 849 -8.09 -27.54 -25.83
CA CYS A 849 -7.20 -28.63 -25.44
C CYS A 849 -7.91 -30.01 -25.48
N SER A 850 -9.18 -30.11 -25.06
CA SER A 850 -9.93 -31.37 -25.11
C SER A 850 -10.24 -31.84 -26.53
N GLN A 851 -10.43 -30.91 -27.47
CA GLN A 851 -10.61 -31.23 -28.89
C GLN A 851 -9.34 -31.80 -29.55
N GLU A 852 -8.15 -31.53 -29.00
CA GLU A 852 -6.88 -32.08 -29.51
C GLU A 852 -6.51 -33.44 -28.90
N ILE A 853 -6.99 -33.77 -27.68
CA ILE A 853 -6.53 -34.95 -26.91
C ILE A 853 -7.61 -35.98 -26.53
N LEU A 854 -8.89 -35.62 -26.57
CA LEU A 854 -10.01 -36.54 -26.31
C LEU A 854 -10.72 -36.93 -27.62
N THR A 855 -11.59 -37.95 -27.58
CA THR A 855 -12.47 -38.24 -28.73
C THR A 855 -13.63 -37.23 -28.80
N ASP A 856 -14.19 -37.00 -29.99
CA ASP A 856 -15.30 -36.06 -30.25
C ASP A 856 -16.44 -36.17 -29.20
N LYS A 857 -16.82 -37.41 -28.86
CA LYS A 857 -17.85 -37.70 -27.87
C LYS A 857 -17.45 -37.19 -26.48
N GLN A 858 -16.24 -37.53 -26.03
CA GLN A 858 -15.72 -37.12 -24.73
C GLN A 858 -15.53 -35.60 -24.65
N SER A 859 -15.09 -34.95 -25.73
CA SER A 859 -14.96 -33.48 -25.75
C SER A 859 -16.32 -32.79 -25.69
N SER A 860 -17.38 -33.36 -26.27
CA SER A 860 -18.75 -32.83 -26.16
C SER A 860 -19.38 -33.07 -24.78
N GLU A 861 -19.08 -34.21 -24.15
CA GLU A 861 -19.42 -34.46 -22.74
C GLU A 861 -18.67 -33.48 -21.81
N PHE A 862 -17.38 -33.21 -22.08
CA PHE A 862 -16.56 -32.26 -21.35
C PHE A 862 -17.05 -30.80 -21.50
N GLU A 863 -17.42 -30.39 -22.72
CA GLU A 863 -18.04 -29.09 -22.99
C GLU A 863 -19.32 -28.91 -22.17
N THR A 864 -20.13 -29.97 -22.03
CA THR A 864 -21.34 -29.95 -21.19
C THR A 864 -20.98 -29.71 -19.73
N TYR A 865 -19.98 -30.42 -19.19
CA TYR A 865 -19.53 -30.21 -17.81
C TYR A 865 -18.95 -28.81 -17.56
N LEU A 866 -18.14 -28.27 -18.49
CA LEU A 866 -17.60 -26.92 -18.37
C LEU A 866 -18.70 -25.84 -18.41
N ASN A 867 -19.81 -26.09 -19.11
CA ASN A 867 -20.95 -25.18 -19.17
C ASN A 867 -21.83 -25.17 -17.92
N GLU A 868 -21.79 -26.21 -17.08
CA GLU A 868 -22.52 -26.28 -15.80
C GLU A 868 -21.79 -25.59 -14.62
N ILE A 869 -20.52 -25.22 -14.78
CA ILE A 869 -19.75 -24.44 -13.80
C ILE A 869 -20.09 -22.95 -13.98
N ASP A 870 -20.51 -22.24 -12.93
CA ASP A 870 -20.83 -20.81 -12.97
C ASP A 870 -19.55 -19.93 -13.01
N GLU A 871 -18.55 -20.23 -12.18
CA GLU A 871 -17.28 -19.48 -12.08
C GLU A 871 -16.06 -20.38 -12.33
N PHE A 872 -15.13 -19.95 -13.19
CA PHE A 872 -13.94 -20.74 -13.53
C PHE A 872 -12.67 -19.87 -13.46
N GLU A 873 -11.63 -20.33 -12.78
CA GLU A 873 -10.35 -19.62 -12.70
C GLU A 873 -9.18 -20.55 -13.05
N ILE A 874 -8.29 -20.10 -13.95
CA ILE A 874 -6.97 -20.69 -14.18
C ILE A 874 -5.93 -19.67 -13.71
N SER A 875 -5.05 -20.08 -12.80
CA SER A 875 -3.90 -19.28 -12.40
C SER A 875 -2.93 -19.11 -13.58
N PRO A 876 -2.45 -17.88 -13.88
CA PRO A 876 -1.44 -17.67 -14.92
C PRO A 876 -0.18 -18.52 -14.75
N LEU A 877 0.19 -18.89 -13.52
CA LEU A 877 1.33 -19.78 -13.23
C LEU A 877 1.15 -21.22 -13.73
N LEU A 878 -0.10 -21.64 -13.98
CA LEU A 878 -0.45 -22.93 -14.58
C LEU A 878 -0.53 -22.83 -16.11
N SER A 879 -1.06 -21.71 -16.63
CA SER A 879 -1.17 -21.47 -18.07
C SER A 879 -1.33 -19.97 -18.38
N TYR A 880 -0.49 -19.45 -19.27
CA TYR A 880 -0.48 -18.06 -19.74
C TYR A 880 -1.56 -17.81 -20.81
N ASN A 881 -1.74 -18.76 -21.75
CA ASN A 881 -2.57 -18.62 -22.95
C ASN A 881 -3.21 -19.96 -23.39
N GLY A 882 -3.34 -20.93 -22.49
CA GLY A 882 -3.99 -22.23 -22.71
C GLY A 882 -3.04 -23.40 -22.95
N GLU A 883 -1.74 -23.16 -23.00
CA GLU A 883 -0.71 -24.20 -23.05
C GLU A 883 -0.57 -24.97 -21.72
N GLY A 884 -0.03 -26.19 -21.77
CA GLY A 884 0.24 -27.03 -20.59
C GLY A 884 -0.97 -27.75 -19.98
N LEU A 885 -2.18 -27.58 -20.52
CA LEU A 885 -3.42 -28.05 -19.88
C LEU A 885 -3.76 -29.54 -20.08
N ASN A 886 -2.99 -30.31 -20.87
CA ASN A 886 -3.36 -31.67 -21.29
C ASN A 886 -3.68 -32.62 -20.12
N GLU A 887 -2.78 -32.72 -19.13
CA GLU A 887 -3.00 -33.58 -17.95
C GLU A 887 -4.18 -33.09 -17.11
N THR A 888 -4.39 -31.78 -17.05
CA THR A 888 -5.48 -31.15 -16.31
C THR A 888 -6.84 -31.39 -16.97
N VAL A 889 -6.91 -31.42 -18.30
CA VAL A 889 -8.12 -31.83 -19.05
C VAL A 889 -8.45 -33.30 -18.79
N HIS A 890 -7.47 -34.21 -18.83
CA HIS A 890 -7.70 -35.62 -18.48
C HIS A 890 -8.19 -35.77 -17.04
N ARG A 891 -7.51 -35.13 -16.07
CA ARG A 891 -7.85 -35.15 -14.64
C ARG A 891 -9.29 -34.67 -14.39
N LEU A 892 -9.69 -33.55 -15.01
CA LEU A 892 -11.04 -33.01 -14.89
C LEU A 892 -12.09 -33.89 -15.60
N TYR A 893 -11.81 -34.40 -16.79
CA TYR A 893 -12.73 -35.28 -17.51
C TYR A 893 -13.05 -36.54 -16.70
N ASP A 894 -12.02 -37.21 -16.15
CA ASP A 894 -12.20 -38.39 -15.31
C ASP A 894 -12.94 -38.04 -14.00
N GLN A 895 -12.60 -36.91 -13.38
CA GLN A 895 -13.28 -36.44 -12.16
C GLN A 895 -14.78 -36.22 -12.38
N PHE A 896 -15.17 -35.46 -13.43
CA PHE A 896 -16.57 -35.21 -13.77
C PHE A 896 -17.30 -36.49 -14.20
N SER A 897 -16.64 -37.37 -14.95
CA SER A 897 -17.23 -38.63 -15.43
C SER A 897 -17.54 -39.63 -14.29
N ILE A 898 -16.76 -39.60 -13.20
CA ILE A 898 -16.92 -40.53 -12.06
C ILE A 898 -17.80 -39.93 -10.95
N HIS A 899 -17.64 -38.64 -10.63
CA HIS A 899 -18.27 -38.02 -9.46
C HIS A 899 -19.38 -37.01 -9.79
N GLY A 900 -19.51 -36.60 -11.06
CA GLY A 900 -20.31 -35.45 -11.45
C GLY A 900 -19.72 -34.11 -11.00
N LEU A 901 -20.51 -33.05 -11.13
CA LEU A 901 -20.11 -31.69 -10.75
C LEU A 901 -20.35 -31.44 -9.25
N GLY A 902 -19.29 -31.59 -8.46
CA GLY A 902 -19.33 -31.35 -7.01
C GLY A 902 -19.34 -29.86 -6.59
N SER A 903 -19.02 -28.94 -7.50
CA SER A 903 -18.99 -27.49 -7.24
C SER A 903 -19.40 -26.69 -8.48
N ARG A 904 -20.01 -25.52 -8.24
CA ARG A 904 -20.35 -24.49 -9.25
C ARG A 904 -19.25 -23.45 -9.47
N SER A 905 -18.28 -23.36 -8.56
CA SER A 905 -17.08 -22.54 -8.72
C SER A 905 -15.85 -23.45 -8.69
N LEU A 906 -14.97 -23.33 -9.68
CA LEU A 906 -13.75 -24.13 -9.77
C LEU A 906 -12.52 -23.24 -10.05
N ARG A 907 -11.41 -23.53 -9.39
CA ARG A 907 -10.11 -22.84 -9.52
C ARG A 907 -9.02 -23.88 -9.74
N LEU A 908 -8.19 -23.66 -10.76
CA LEU A 908 -7.02 -24.45 -11.09
C LEU A 908 -5.76 -23.62 -10.85
N GLU A 909 -4.83 -24.16 -10.07
CA GLU A 909 -3.49 -23.59 -9.90
C GLU A 909 -2.43 -24.67 -10.15
N ARG A 910 -1.16 -24.25 -10.19
CA ARG A 910 -0.02 -25.16 -10.23
C ARG A 910 0.22 -25.67 -8.80
N GLU A 911 0.46 -26.97 -8.67
CA GLU A 911 0.90 -27.63 -7.42
C GLU A 911 2.28 -27.14 -6.97
#